data_AF-A0A5J4KJ14-F1
#
_entry.id   AF-A0A5J4KJ14-F1
#
_cell.length_a   1.000
_cell.length_b   1.000
_cell.length_c   1.000
_cell.angle_alpha   90.00
_cell.angle_beta   90.00
_cell.angle_gamma   90.00
#
_symmetry.space_group_name_H-M   'P 1'
#
loop_
_entity.id
_entity.type
_entity.pdbx_description
1 polymer ?
#
loop_
_entity_poly.entity_id
_entity_poly.type
_entity_poly.pdbx_seq_one_letter_code
_entity_poly.pdbx_strand_id
1 'polypeptide(L)'
;MHGIKFYRPARAYPAVLPSEEIVIQAPPVIQPAQMGAMAWMQYLLPVVGSLGSVAFLFAYHANLLMIGAGALMIVCSIGGGLGMGIAQRHMQKKVRQQNSELYRAYLAQYRTRLRAIAHQQRQVGERLYPSYEHLVEQVKQHQYLWERRPDDADFLRVRIGVGPVPLSCRVRLDLGDNPMVQFVPELRALAESLVNEYSYLDDMPAHIPLGRIGVMAISGQRAQTRSLIQGMLCQLLALQSPEDVRCLVYFPEALAQQWSWIKWAPHLRRLRQIKAEKQNAPDHLCMLASTLDDVRELIQLQIKPELDRRRRLLADKNKPDNQKGVTRPHLVIVLDGFTPYGPIGQIPEMDELLQDAAQLGVTFICLVDDVSQEPTQIQARLSISSIGRLSFEEMHFGGRRLEGLQPDHIDITLCEKLSRSLAAITLVEANAQQDLSQDVRLLNLLSIPSADAVRPEEVWKPRQKQELLRVPLGLRADGEPLILDLKEAADRGMGPHGLVVGATGSGKSELLRTIVISLATTHDPETVNFVLVDFKGGASFADFAALPHVAGIITNLQEDVSLVDRVYDSLLGEQQRRQRMLHDAGNLDNIKQYREKWRSDPTMEPMPHLVILADEFAELIEKRPDFLDLFMTMGRVGRSLGLHLLFATQRLDEGRIRGLEGHLRYRICLRTFSASESTSVLGKPDAYYLPSAPGVGYFKVDTDTYHMFKTALISVPFVPVQEQVSPLARIRDFTSTGTLVKHQYASLTATPTMLLQDEASELHTEMDVVISHLDTKQFEAGQHASVHQVWLPPLSKNLPLYEVLEQCQRPDLVGCSWSRTPPFGPLRLPLGLVDLPLLQAQEPMWLDFSGSGGHLALVGAPQTGKSTFLRTLLTSFMLTHAPTDVQLYCIDLGGGLLRVFEAAPHVGVVCGKADRDKVRRVIRQMRKIIEDREFLFREHGIDSMSTFRARRQAGELQEIPFGDVFLVIDNFALFCQEFDLEAEVTEIIASGLTYGVHVVLAANRWPEIRSRLRDNIGMRLELRLNDPLDSEFGKMAAAALPTGVPGGV
;
A
#
# COMPACT_ATOMS: atom_id res chain seq x y z
N MET A 1 13.21 -14.81 5.84
CA MET A 1 14.63 -14.78 6.23
C MET A 1 14.98 -13.37 6.68
N HIS A 2 15.22 -13.14 7.97
CA HIS A 2 15.89 -11.90 8.41
C HIS A 2 17.40 -12.08 8.18
N GLY A 3 17.84 -11.89 6.94
CA GLY A 3 19.27 -11.86 6.62
C GLY A 3 19.96 -10.65 7.26
N ILE A 4 21.29 -10.70 7.34
CA ILE A 4 22.11 -9.56 7.76
C ILE A 4 21.88 -8.45 6.74
N LYS A 5 21.17 -7.40 7.16
CA LYS A 5 20.92 -6.21 6.37
C LYS A 5 22.23 -5.47 6.16
N PHE A 6 22.68 -5.38 4.92
CA PHE A 6 23.92 -4.70 4.55
C PHE A 6 23.62 -3.45 3.74
N TYR A 7 24.07 -2.31 4.27
CA TYR A 7 24.07 -1.02 3.59
C TYR A 7 25.39 -0.85 2.84
N ARG A 8 25.33 -0.50 1.55
CA ARG A 8 26.54 -0.23 0.74
C ARG A 8 27.11 1.13 1.14
N PRO A 9 28.29 1.20 1.79
CA PRO A 9 28.90 2.48 2.13
C PRO A 9 29.33 3.24 0.87
N ALA A 10 29.66 4.53 1.04
CA ALA A 10 30.31 5.31 -0.01
C ALA A 10 31.64 4.65 -0.39
N ARG A 11 31.91 4.56 -1.70
CA ARG A 11 33.12 3.92 -2.20
C ARG A 11 34.35 4.73 -1.80
N ALA A 12 35.34 4.06 -1.22
CA ALA A 12 36.66 4.63 -1.04
C ALA A 12 37.47 4.40 -2.32
N TYR A 13 37.79 5.45 -3.07
CA TYR A 13 38.63 5.32 -4.26
C TYR A 13 40.12 5.18 -3.87
N PRO A 14 40.90 4.34 -4.56
CA PRO A 14 42.35 4.30 -4.38
C PRO A 14 43.00 5.59 -4.90
N ALA A 15 44.27 5.81 -4.54
CA ALA A 15 45.04 6.95 -5.05
C ALA A 15 45.14 6.90 -6.58
N VAL A 16 44.95 8.05 -7.22
CA VAL A 16 45.11 8.21 -8.67
C VAL A 16 46.58 8.00 -9.03
N LEU A 17 46.84 7.10 -9.98
CA LEU A 17 48.19 6.83 -10.46
C LEU A 17 48.61 7.90 -11.49
N PRO A 18 49.90 8.30 -11.52
CA PRO A 18 50.41 9.21 -12.55
C PRO A 18 50.30 8.59 -13.94
N SER A 19 49.82 9.38 -14.92
CA SER A 19 49.65 8.96 -16.32
C SER A 19 50.52 9.75 -17.31
N GLU A 20 51.23 10.78 -16.84
CA GLU A 20 52.10 11.62 -17.69
C GLU A 20 53.32 10.84 -18.20
N GLU A 21 53.70 11.09 -19.46
CA GLU A 21 54.89 10.48 -20.06
C GLU A 21 56.17 10.97 -19.37
N ILE A 22 57.03 10.03 -18.97
CA ILE A 22 58.33 10.32 -18.36
C ILE A 22 59.41 10.24 -19.45
N VAL A 23 59.96 11.40 -19.78
CA VAL A 23 61.03 11.54 -20.77
C VAL A 23 62.39 11.60 -20.08
N ILE A 24 63.24 10.62 -20.34
CA ILE A 24 64.63 10.58 -19.91
C ILE A 24 65.47 11.28 -20.98
N GLN A 25 66.25 12.29 -20.57
CA GLN A 25 67.09 13.09 -21.47
C GLN A 25 68.30 12.28 -22.00
N ALA A 26 68.74 12.64 -23.21
CA ALA A 26 69.88 12.00 -23.87
C ALA A 26 71.15 12.01 -22.99
N PRO A 27 71.96 10.95 -23.03
CA PRO A 27 73.25 10.92 -22.35
C PRO A 27 74.23 11.96 -22.93
N PRO A 28 75.29 12.33 -22.20
CA PRO A 28 76.32 13.23 -22.69
C PRO A 28 76.93 12.74 -24.02
N VAL A 29 77.04 13.65 -24.98
CA VAL A 29 77.64 13.38 -26.29
C VAL A 29 79.15 13.24 -26.17
N ILE A 30 79.73 12.30 -26.92
CA ILE A 30 81.17 12.25 -27.15
C ILE A 30 81.53 13.47 -27.99
N GLN A 31 81.97 14.55 -27.34
CA GLN A 31 82.54 15.67 -28.07
C GLN A 31 83.78 15.14 -28.82
N PRO A 32 83.80 15.16 -30.17
CA PRO A 32 85.02 14.89 -30.89
C PRO A 32 86.06 15.87 -30.37
N ALA A 33 87.28 15.40 -30.14
CA ALA A 33 88.39 16.29 -29.86
C ALA A 33 88.66 17.11 -31.12
N GLN A 34 87.86 18.15 -31.38
CA GLN A 34 88.23 19.22 -32.29
C GLN A 34 89.35 19.99 -31.60
N MET A 35 90.55 19.41 -31.62
CA MET A 35 91.74 20.23 -31.77
C MET A 35 91.61 20.86 -33.16
N GLY A 36 90.83 21.95 -33.26
CA GLY A 36 90.78 22.72 -34.47
C GLY A 36 92.20 23.10 -34.87
N ALA A 37 92.46 23.20 -36.17
CA ALA A 37 93.76 23.65 -36.68
C ALA A 37 94.17 25.04 -36.12
N MET A 38 93.29 25.75 -35.41
CA MET A 38 93.63 26.96 -34.67
C MET A 38 94.22 26.71 -33.27
N ALA A 39 93.85 25.62 -32.59
CA ALA A 39 94.25 25.34 -31.21
C ALA A 39 95.73 24.92 -31.10
N TRP A 40 96.26 24.15 -32.05
CA TRP A 40 97.71 23.85 -32.10
C TRP A 40 98.54 25.09 -32.47
N MET A 41 97.96 26.02 -33.24
CA MET A 41 98.62 27.26 -33.62
C MET A 41 98.78 28.23 -32.42
N GLN A 42 97.83 28.25 -31.49
CA GLN A 42 97.98 28.98 -30.22
C GLN A 42 99.14 28.44 -29.36
N TYR A 43 99.43 27.13 -29.42
CA TYR A 43 100.56 26.53 -28.72
C TYR A 43 101.92 26.80 -29.40
N LEU A 44 101.93 27.06 -30.72
CA LEU A 44 103.14 27.35 -31.50
C LEU A 44 103.55 28.82 -31.50
N LEU A 45 102.63 29.75 -31.29
CA LEU A 45 102.88 31.20 -31.31
C LEU A 45 104.05 31.64 -30.39
N PRO A 46 104.12 31.19 -29.12
CA PRO A 46 105.26 31.51 -28.25
C PRO A 46 106.58 30.88 -28.73
N VAL A 47 106.52 29.68 -29.31
CA VAL A 47 107.69 28.96 -29.84
C VAL A 47 108.26 29.68 -31.07
N VAL A 48 107.41 30.13 -32.00
CA VAL A 48 107.83 30.92 -33.17
C VAL A 48 108.42 32.28 -32.75
N GLY A 49 107.82 32.96 -31.77
CA GLY A 49 108.37 34.19 -31.21
C GLY A 49 109.74 33.99 -30.56
N SER A 50 109.94 32.87 -29.85
CA SER A 50 111.23 32.52 -29.24
C SER A 50 112.33 32.21 -30.26
N LEU A 51 111.99 31.54 -31.37
CA LEU A 51 112.92 31.26 -32.48
C LEU A 51 113.38 32.56 -33.18
N GLY A 52 112.48 33.53 -33.35
CA GLY A 52 112.81 34.85 -33.91
C GLY A 52 113.80 35.63 -33.03
N SER A 53 113.66 35.54 -31.71
CA SER A 53 114.58 36.20 -30.76
C SER A 53 116.01 35.62 -30.79
N VAL A 54 116.15 34.30 -30.99
CA VAL A 54 117.47 33.64 -31.07
C VAL A 54 118.17 33.93 -32.40
N ALA A 55 117.44 34.00 -33.53
CA ALA A 55 118.00 34.42 -34.80
C ALA A 55 118.50 35.88 -34.76
N PHE A 56 117.78 36.76 -34.07
CA PHE A 56 118.20 38.16 -33.85
C PHE A 56 119.48 38.26 -33.00
N LEU A 57 119.64 37.39 -31.99
CA LEU A 57 120.83 37.33 -31.13
C LEU A 57 122.07 36.78 -31.84
N PHE A 58 121.94 35.95 -32.88
CA PHE A 58 123.07 35.48 -33.69
C PHE A 58 123.53 36.50 -34.75
N ALA A 59 122.66 37.42 -35.18
CA ALA A 59 122.99 38.46 -36.16
C ALA A 59 123.83 39.61 -35.55
N TYR A 60 123.72 39.83 -34.25
CA TYR A 60 124.54 40.79 -33.49
C TYR A 60 125.58 40.03 -32.67
N HIS A 61 126.84 40.47 -32.66
CA HIS A 61 127.92 39.84 -31.89
C HIS A 61 127.70 40.02 -30.37
N ALA A 62 126.81 39.20 -29.80
CA ALA A 62 126.35 39.31 -28.42
C ALA A 62 127.14 38.39 -27.45
N ASN A 63 127.31 38.87 -26.22
CA ASN A 63 128.03 38.19 -25.13
C ASN A 63 127.37 36.86 -24.72
N LEU A 64 128.19 35.92 -24.23
CA LEU A 64 127.80 34.55 -23.84
C LEU A 64 126.60 34.46 -22.86
N LEU A 65 126.41 35.47 -22.01
CA LEU A 65 125.27 35.57 -21.08
C LEU A 65 123.91 35.71 -21.79
N MET A 66 123.84 36.38 -22.94
CA MET A 66 122.58 36.55 -23.69
C MET A 66 122.16 35.27 -24.43
N ILE A 67 123.12 34.47 -24.88
CA ILE A 67 122.86 33.17 -25.51
C ILE A 67 122.24 32.20 -24.48
N GLY A 68 122.71 32.22 -23.23
CA GLY A 68 122.13 31.45 -22.13
C GLY A 68 120.68 31.84 -21.81
N ALA A 69 120.36 33.14 -21.83
CA ALA A 69 119.00 33.63 -21.59
C ALA A 69 118.00 33.25 -22.71
N GLY A 70 118.44 33.27 -23.98
CA GLY A 70 117.63 32.84 -25.12
C GLY A 70 117.30 31.34 -25.10
N ALA A 71 118.28 30.51 -24.74
CA ALA A 71 118.06 29.07 -24.58
C ALA A 71 117.06 28.74 -23.45
N LEU A 72 117.13 29.48 -22.33
CA LEU A 72 116.20 29.30 -21.21
C LEU A 72 114.75 29.66 -21.57
N MET A 73 114.52 30.70 -22.39
CA MET A 73 113.17 31.06 -22.86
C MET A 73 112.52 30.01 -23.75
N ILE A 74 113.30 29.31 -24.59
CA ILE A 74 112.79 28.21 -25.42
C ILE A 74 112.33 27.05 -24.53
N VAL A 75 113.14 26.68 -23.53
CA VAL A 75 112.80 25.61 -22.58
C VAL A 75 111.55 25.95 -21.77
N CYS A 76 111.43 27.18 -21.27
CA CYS A 76 110.23 27.64 -20.55
C CYS A 76 108.98 27.69 -21.45
N SER A 77 109.12 28.05 -22.72
CA SER A 77 107.98 28.12 -23.67
C SER A 77 107.49 26.73 -24.08
N ILE A 78 108.40 25.78 -24.32
CA ILE A 78 108.07 24.38 -24.58
C ILE A 78 107.46 23.74 -23.32
N GLY A 79 108.02 24.03 -22.13
CA GLY A 79 107.49 23.58 -20.85
C GLY A 79 106.09 24.13 -20.55
N GLY A 80 105.84 25.42 -20.84
CA GLY A 80 104.54 26.06 -20.68
C GLY A 80 103.47 25.51 -21.63
N GLY A 81 103.82 25.28 -22.91
CA GLY A 81 102.91 24.69 -23.90
C GLY A 81 102.56 23.24 -23.59
N LEU A 82 103.53 22.42 -23.17
CA LEU A 82 103.29 21.05 -22.70
C LEU A 82 102.47 21.02 -21.40
N GLY A 83 102.74 21.93 -20.46
CA GLY A 83 102.00 22.08 -19.22
C GLY A 83 100.53 22.45 -19.44
N MET A 84 100.24 23.40 -20.34
CA MET A 84 98.86 23.74 -20.73
C MET A 84 98.15 22.59 -21.46
N GLY A 85 98.85 21.86 -22.35
CA GLY A 85 98.27 20.69 -23.03
C GLY A 85 97.88 19.56 -22.08
N ILE A 86 98.71 19.28 -21.06
CA ILE A 86 98.41 18.29 -20.01
C ILE A 86 97.30 18.81 -19.10
N ALA A 87 97.34 20.09 -18.69
CA ALA A 87 96.30 20.70 -17.86
C ALA A 87 94.93 20.73 -18.55
N GLN A 88 94.88 21.03 -19.86
CA GLN A 88 93.65 21.02 -20.65
C GLN A 88 93.11 19.59 -20.81
N ARG A 89 93.97 18.58 -21.02
CA ARG A 89 93.57 17.16 -21.05
C ARG A 89 93.04 16.70 -19.68
N HIS A 90 93.66 17.10 -18.58
CA HIS A 90 93.19 16.82 -17.23
C HIS A 90 91.86 17.52 -16.93
N MET A 91 91.70 18.78 -17.33
CA MET A 91 90.46 19.55 -17.15
C MET A 91 89.31 18.98 -18.00
N GLN A 92 89.55 18.63 -19.27
CA GLN A 92 88.57 17.95 -20.11
C GLN A 92 88.20 16.57 -19.56
N LYS A 93 89.16 15.80 -19.03
CA LYS A 93 88.90 14.52 -18.34
C LYS A 93 88.05 14.73 -17.09
N LYS A 94 88.34 15.75 -16.28
CA LYS A 94 87.59 16.10 -15.06
C LYS A 94 86.16 16.57 -15.39
N VAL A 95 85.98 17.41 -16.40
CA VAL A 95 84.65 17.86 -16.88
C VAL A 95 83.83 16.68 -17.44
N ARG A 96 84.45 15.76 -18.19
CA ARG A 96 83.81 14.53 -18.66
C ARG A 96 83.40 13.60 -17.52
N GLN A 97 84.25 13.46 -16.51
CA GLN A 97 83.94 12.69 -15.30
C GLN A 97 82.78 13.33 -14.52
N GLN A 98 82.83 14.64 -14.30
CA GLN A 98 81.77 15.39 -13.62
C GLN A 98 80.43 15.31 -14.36
N ASN A 99 80.42 15.47 -15.68
CA ASN A 99 79.19 15.31 -16.49
C ASN A 99 78.65 13.88 -16.46
N SER A 100 79.53 12.87 -16.46
CA SER A 100 79.14 11.47 -16.30
C SER A 100 78.55 11.19 -14.91
N GLU A 101 79.13 11.75 -13.85
CA GLU A 101 78.64 11.64 -12.48
C GLU A 101 77.28 12.34 -12.29
N LEU A 102 77.12 13.55 -12.82
CA LEU A 102 75.85 14.27 -12.81
C LEU A 102 74.76 13.50 -13.57
N TYR A 103 75.09 12.91 -14.72
CA TYR A 103 74.12 12.09 -15.46
C TYR A 103 73.76 10.80 -14.72
N ARG A 104 74.73 10.15 -14.05
CA ARG A 104 74.44 9.00 -13.18
C ARG A 104 73.54 9.39 -11.99
N ALA A 105 73.78 10.55 -11.38
CA ALA A 105 72.93 11.08 -10.31
C ALA A 105 71.51 11.41 -10.82
N TYR A 106 71.40 11.98 -12.02
CA TYR A 106 70.13 12.21 -12.72
C TYR A 106 69.37 10.89 -12.95
N LEU A 107 70.03 9.85 -13.49
CA LEU A 107 69.41 8.53 -13.67
C LEU A 107 69.00 7.91 -12.32
N ALA A 108 69.79 8.09 -11.25
CA ALA A 108 69.46 7.59 -9.92
C ALA A 108 68.22 8.29 -9.30
N GLN A 109 68.07 9.60 -9.53
CA GLN A 109 66.88 10.34 -9.14
C GLN A 109 65.63 9.82 -9.86
N TYR A 110 65.71 9.63 -11.18
CA TYR A 110 64.62 9.05 -11.97
C TYR A 110 64.30 7.62 -11.56
N ARG A 111 65.31 6.80 -11.25
CA ARG A 111 65.11 5.45 -10.72
C ARG A 111 64.34 5.47 -9.41
N THR A 112 64.65 6.38 -8.50
CA THR A 112 63.93 6.52 -7.22
C THR A 112 62.47 6.92 -7.46
N ARG A 113 62.22 7.86 -8.38
CA ARG A 113 60.87 8.26 -8.79
C ARG A 113 60.08 7.10 -9.43
N LEU A 114 60.68 6.38 -10.37
CA LEU A 114 60.06 5.24 -11.04
C LEU A 114 59.76 4.09 -10.06
N ARG A 115 60.66 3.82 -9.10
CA ARG A 115 60.40 2.87 -8.00
C ARG A 115 59.21 3.27 -7.14
N ALA A 116 59.09 4.54 -6.80
CA ALA A 116 57.95 5.04 -6.03
C ALA A 116 56.62 4.86 -6.79
N ILE A 117 56.61 5.18 -8.10
CA ILE A 117 55.43 4.98 -8.96
C ILE A 117 55.09 3.48 -9.08
N ALA A 118 56.10 2.63 -9.31
CA ALA A 118 55.92 1.18 -9.40
C ALA A 118 55.35 0.59 -8.10
N HIS A 119 55.86 1.04 -6.94
CA HIS A 119 55.35 0.64 -5.63
C HIS A 119 53.90 1.11 -5.41
N GLN A 120 53.58 2.36 -5.76
CA GLN A 120 52.22 2.88 -5.68
C GLN A 120 51.26 2.12 -6.60
N GLN A 121 51.68 1.79 -7.82
CA GLN A 121 50.89 0.99 -8.76
C GLN A 121 50.65 -0.44 -8.24
N ARG A 122 51.65 -1.07 -7.60
CA ARG A 122 51.50 -2.37 -6.92
C ARG A 122 50.47 -2.30 -5.79
N GLN A 123 50.56 -1.30 -4.91
CA GLN A 123 49.62 -1.12 -3.80
C GLN A 123 48.18 -0.90 -4.30
N VAL A 124 48.00 -0.09 -5.35
CA VAL A 124 46.68 0.11 -5.97
C VAL A 124 46.18 -1.17 -6.61
N GLY A 125 47.05 -1.93 -7.28
CA GLY A 125 46.73 -3.23 -7.88
C GLY A 125 46.30 -4.27 -6.85
N GLU A 126 47.04 -4.40 -5.75
CA GLU A 126 46.73 -5.32 -4.64
C GLU A 126 45.43 -4.94 -3.93
N ARG A 127 45.16 -3.64 -3.76
CA ARG A 127 43.88 -3.17 -3.19
C ARG A 127 42.69 -3.50 -4.09
N LEU A 128 42.78 -3.21 -5.40
CA LEU A 128 41.67 -3.39 -6.32
C LEU A 128 41.46 -4.85 -6.74
N TYR A 129 42.54 -5.63 -6.80
CA TYR A 129 42.57 -7.03 -7.25
C TYR A 129 43.39 -7.89 -6.28
N PRO A 130 42.91 -8.03 -5.02
CA PRO A 130 43.63 -8.76 -3.98
C PRO A 130 43.79 -10.25 -4.30
N SER A 131 44.66 -10.93 -3.54
CA SER A 131 44.71 -12.39 -3.57
C SER A 131 43.36 -12.97 -3.13
N TYR A 132 43.03 -14.19 -3.59
CA TYR A 132 41.77 -14.84 -3.27
C TYR A 132 41.57 -15.09 -1.76
N GLU A 133 42.66 -15.36 -1.04
CA GLU A 133 42.64 -15.50 0.42
C GLU A 133 42.24 -14.18 1.11
N HIS A 134 42.82 -13.07 0.66
CA HIS A 134 42.49 -11.76 1.18
C HIS A 134 41.08 -11.32 0.79
N LEU A 135 40.61 -11.66 -0.42
CA LEU A 135 39.25 -11.41 -0.88
C LEU A 135 38.20 -12.09 0.03
N VAL A 136 38.43 -13.35 0.41
CA VAL A 136 37.54 -14.08 1.34
C VAL A 136 37.49 -13.38 2.71
N GLU A 137 38.62 -12.89 3.21
CA GLU A 137 38.68 -12.19 4.49
C GLU A 137 37.94 -10.84 4.43
N GLN A 138 38.13 -10.09 3.35
CA GLN A 138 37.40 -8.85 3.10
C GLN A 138 35.88 -9.06 3.08
N VAL A 139 35.40 -10.11 2.40
CA VAL A 139 33.98 -10.47 2.37
C VAL A 139 33.45 -10.78 3.77
N LYS A 140 34.18 -11.55 4.58
CA LYS A 140 33.79 -11.87 5.96
C LYS A 140 33.70 -10.65 6.87
N GLN A 141 34.63 -9.71 6.70
CA GLN A 141 34.67 -8.46 7.46
C GLN A 141 33.74 -7.39 6.87
N HIS A 142 33.05 -7.70 5.76
CA HIS A 142 32.26 -6.77 4.95
C HIS A 142 33.05 -5.51 4.51
N GLN A 143 34.36 -5.65 4.37
CA GLN A 143 35.26 -4.58 3.94
C GLN A 143 35.34 -4.58 2.42
N TYR A 144 35.10 -3.43 1.77
CA TYR A 144 35.05 -3.29 0.30
C TYR A 144 34.02 -4.19 -0.41
N LEU A 145 33.11 -4.82 0.35
CA LEU A 145 32.06 -5.67 -0.17
C LEU A 145 31.11 -4.87 -1.07
N TRP A 146 30.94 -5.34 -2.31
CA TRP A 146 30.06 -4.72 -3.31
C TRP A 146 30.33 -3.23 -3.55
N GLU A 147 31.58 -2.78 -3.38
CA GLU A 147 31.92 -1.36 -3.47
C GLU A 147 31.86 -0.82 -4.91
N ARG A 148 32.03 -1.68 -5.92
CA ARG A 148 32.08 -1.26 -7.33
C ARG A 148 30.67 -1.01 -7.85
N ARG A 149 30.47 0.17 -8.43
CA ARG A 149 29.18 0.64 -8.96
C ARG A 149 29.20 0.62 -10.48
N PRO A 150 28.03 0.52 -11.14
CA PRO A 150 27.95 0.50 -12.60
C PRO A 150 28.61 1.68 -13.33
N ASP A 151 28.71 2.84 -12.69
CA ASP A 151 29.28 4.05 -13.29
C ASP A 151 30.81 4.14 -13.06
N ASP A 152 31.39 3.22 -12.30
CA ASP A 152 32.82 3.18 -12.03
C ASP A 152 33.60 2.54 -13.18
N ALA A 153 34.83 3.03 -13.43
CA ALA A 153 35.67 2.56 -14.54
C ALA A 153 36.08 1.08 -14.45
N ASP A 154 36.05 0.49 -13.25
CA ASP A 154 36.40 -0.89 -12.95
C ASP A 154 35.18 -1.80 -12.68
N PHE A 155 33.98 -1.31 -12.96
CA PHE A 155 32.78 -2.14 -13.01
C PHE A 155 32.98 -3.29 -14.01
N LEU A 156 32.65 -4.51 -13.58
CA LEU A 156 32.87 -5.75 -14.35
C LEU A 156 34.30 -5.93 -14.90
N ARG A 157 35.32 -5.33 -14.28
CA ARG A 157 36.72 -5.68 -14.55
C ARG A 157 37.17 -6.81 -13.66
N VAL A 158 37.66 -7.90 -14.26
CA VAL A 158 38.02 -9.12 -13.53
C VAL A 158 39.48 -9.45 -13.79
N ARG A 159 40.22 -9.80 -12.73
CA ARG A 159 41.59 -10.31 -12.83
C ARG A 159 41.58 -11.75 -13.34
N ILE A 160 42.46 -12.04 -14.28
CA ILE A 160 42.59 -13.36 -14.94
C ILE A 160 43.89 -14.07 -14.59
N GLY A 161 44.84 -13.36 -13.99
CA GLY A 161 46.15 -13.89 -13.69
C GLY A 161 47.14 -12.82 -13.25
N VAL A 162 48.38 -13.24 -13.10
CA VAL A 162 49.51 -12.39 -12.72
C VAL A 162 50.53 -12.40 -13.85
N GLY A 163 51.09 -11.25 -14.19
CA GLY A 163 52.12 -11.18 -15.21
C GLY A 163 52.59 -9.75 -15.50
N PRO A 164 53.30 -9.54 -16.62
CA PRO A 164 53.83 -8.25 -16.97
C PRO A 164 52.70 -7.28 -17.34
N VAL A 165 52.60 -6.17 -16.61
CA VAL A 165 51.66 -5.07 -16.89
C VAL A 165 52.46 -3.79 -17.12
N PRO A 166 52.13 -2.96 -18.13
CA PRO A 166 52.85 -1.71 -18.36
C PRO A 166 52.77 -0.79 -17.13
N LEU A 167 53.84 -0.04 -16.89
CA LEU A 167 53.83 1.03 -15.89
C LEU A 167 52.76 2.07 -16.25
N SER A 168 52.13 2.67 -15.25
CA SER A 168 51.03 3.64 -15.45
C SER A 168 51.46 4.85 -16.29
N CYS A 169 52.74 5.19 -16.26
CA CYS A 169 53.37 6.21 -17.09
C CYS A 169 54.26 5.57 -18.14
N ARG A 170 54.16 6.04 -19.39
CA ARG A 170 55.07 5.62 -20.45
C ARG A 170 56.44 6.22 -20.20
N VAL A 171 57.49 5.40 -20.17
CA VAL A 171 58.88 5.86 -20.04
C VAL A 171 59.55 5.82 -21.41
N ARG A 172 60.11 6.95 -21.86
CA ARG A 172 60.87 7.01 -23.12
C ARG A 172 62.23 7.65 -22.92
N LEU A 173 63.22 7.17 -23.68
CA LEU A 173 64.51 7.83 -23.83
C LEU A 173 64.46 8.76 -25.04
N ASP A 174 64.73 10.04 -24.82
CA ASP A 174 64.83 11.03 -25.89
C ASP A 174 66.28 11.10 -26.40
N LEU A 175 66.53 10.55 -27.59
CA LEU A 175 67.85 10.57 -28.23
C LEU A 175 68.03 11.76 -29.18
N GLY A 176 67.00 12.60 -29.36
CA GLY A 176 66.94 13.63 -30.39
C GLY A 176 66.88 13.06 -31.83
N ASP A 177 66.57 13.93 -32.80
CA ASP A 177 66.32 13.51 -34.19
C ASP A 177 67.58 13.30 -35.04
N ASN A 178 68.79 13.53 -34.49
CA ASN A 178 70.03 13.50 -35.25
C ASN A 178 70.79 12.16 -35.08
N PRO A 179 70.77 11.26 -36.09
CA PRO A 179 71.39 9.94 -36.00
C PRO A 179 72.93 9.96 -36.00
N MET A 180 73.56 11.12 -36.26
CA MET A 180 75.03 11.26 -36.33
C MET A 180 75.69 11.52 -34.96
N VAL A 181 74.91 11.69 -33.90
CA VAL A 181 75.41 11.98 -32.56
C VAL A 181 75.89 10.70 -31.86
N GLN A 182 77.18 10.63 -31.50
CA GLN A 182 77.73 9.51 -30.75
C GLN A 182 77.68 9.79 -29.25
N PHE A 183 76.95 8.95 -28.53
CA PHE A 183 76.83 9.02 -27.07
C PHE A 183 77.84 8.12 -26.37
N VAL A 184 78.14 8.41 -25.09
CA VAL A 184 78.95 7.52 -24.25
C VAL A 184 78.22 6.16 -24.11
N PRO A 185 78.79 5.04 -24.60
CA PRO A 185 78.08 3.75 -24.66
C PRO A 185 77.60 3.24 -23.29
N GLU A 186 78.42 3.40 -22.25
CA GLU A 186 78.06 2.98 -20.89
C GLU A 186 76.84 3.74 -20.34
N LEU A 187 76.80 5.07 -20.53
CA LEU A 187 75.70 5.89 -20.02
C LEU A 187 74.41 5.68 -20.82
N ARG A 188 74.53 5.45 -22.13
CA ARG A 188 73.41 5.07 -22.99
C ARG A 188 72.82 3.72 -22.57
N ALA A 189 73.66 2.71 -22.39
CA ALA A 189 73.21 1.39 -21.93
C ALA A 189 72.52 1.45 -20.56
N LEU A 190 73.03 2.29 -19.64
CA LEU A 190 72.38 2.53 -18.34
C LEU A 190 71.00 3.20 -18.48
N ALA A 191 70.86 4.18 -19.38
CA ALA A 191 69.58 4.84 -19.63
C ALA A 191 68.57 3.90 -20.31
N GLU A 192 68.99 3.15 -21.33
CA GLU A 192 68.16 2.14 -22.01
C GLU A 192 67.76 1.02 -21.05
N SER A 193 68.68 0.56 -20.19
CA SER A 193 68.38 -0.42 -19.13
C SER A 193 67.35 0.11 -18.14
N LEU A 194 67.40 1.39 -17.78
CA LEU A 194 66.43 1.98 -16.86
C LEU A 194 65.03 2.07 -17.51
N VAL A 195 64.95 2.43 -18.80
CA VAL A 195 63.67 2.40 -19.54
C VAL A 195 63.11 1.00 -19.60
N ASN A 196 63.93 0.00 -19.95
CA ASN A 196 63.50 -1.40 -20.04
C ASN A 196 63.06 -1.95 -18.68
N GLU A 197 63.78 -1.65 -17.59
CA GLU A 197 63.47 -2.10 -16.23
C GLU A 197 62.08 -1.62 -15.74
N TYR A 198 61.66 -0.41 -16.12
CA TYR A 198 60.39 0.18 -15.68
C TYR A 198 59.35 0.29 -16.80
N SER A 199 59.56 -0.33 -17.96
CA SER A 199 58.55 -0.38 -19.03
C SER A 199 57.37 -1.27 -18.64
N TYR A 200 57.67 -2.39 -17.97
CA TYR A 200 56.70 -3.34 -17.45
C TYR A 200 57.00 -3.63 -15.98
N LEU A 201 55.93 -3.87 -15.23
CA LEU A 201 56.00 -4.39 -13.88
C LEU A 201 55.63 -5.87 -13.92
N ASP A 202 56.57 -6.71 -13.51
CA ASP A 202 56.31 -8.11 -13.26
C ASP A 202 55.45 -8.29 -12.00
N ASP A 203 54.84 -9.48 -11.90
CA ASP A 203 53.98 -9.90 -10.80
C ASP A 203 52.77 -8.99 -10.52
N MET A 204 52.21 -8.39 -11.58
CA MET A 204 51.03 -7.52 -11.49
C MET A 204 49.73 -8.23 -11.88
N PRO A 205 48.58 -7.90 -11.25
CA PRO A 205 47.28 -8.45 -11.61
C PRO A 205 46.85 -7.97 -13.01
N ALA A 206 46.79 -8.91 -13.95
CA ALA A 206 46.27 -8.69 -15.29
C ALA A 206 44.73 -8.84 -15.27
N HIS A 207 44.02 -7.86 -15.82
CA HIS A 207 42.55 -7.81 -15.79
C HIS A 207 41.94 -7.45 -17.14
N ILE A 208 40.70 -7.91 -17.34
CA ILE A 208 39.92 -7.72 -18.57
C ILE A 208 38.57 -7.05 -18.29
N PRO A 209 38.02 -6.26 -19.24
CA PRO A 209 36.75 -5.57 -19.08
C PRO A 209 35.57 -6.47 -19.47
N LEU A 210 35.18 -7.40 -18.60
CA LEU A 210 34.14 -8.41 -18.88
C LEU A 210 32.80 -7.79 -19.33
N GLY A 211 32.40 -6.65 -18.75
CA GLY A 211 31.12 -6.01 -19.07
C GLY A 211 31.01 -5.44 -20.50
N ARG A 212 32.11 -5.36 -21.24
CA ARG A 212 32.12 -4.95 -22.66
C ARG A 212 32.18 -6.14 -23.62
N ILE A 213 32.37 -7.35 -23.09
CA ILE A 213 32.53 -8.57 -23.85
C ILE A 213 31.19 -9.31 -23.84
N GLY A 214 30.59 -9.52 -25.01
CA GLY A 214 29.32 -10.24 -25.14
C GLY A 214 29.47 -11.75 -24.99
N VAL A 215 30.47 -12.33 -25.67
CA VAL A 215 30.77 -13.75 -25.72
C VAL A 215 32.29 -13.92 -25.64
N MET A 216 32.72 -14.69 -24.64
CA MET A 216 34.12 -15.02 -24.39
C MET A 216 34.32 -16.53 -24.37
N ALA A 217 35.33 -17.03 -25.07
CA ALA A 217 35.74 -18.43 -25.00
C ALA A 217 36.96 -18.59 -24.09
N ILE A 218 36.96 -19.64 -23.26
CA ILE A 218 38.12 -20.07 -22.46
C ILE A 218 38.54 -21.46 -22.94
N SER A 219 39.69 -21.56 -23.61
CA SER A 219 40.25 -22.79 -24.16
C SER A 219 41.48 -23.28 -23.38
N GLY A 220 41.61 -24.59 -23.22
CA GLY A 220 42.73 -25.22 -22.51
C GLY A 220 42.30 -26.42 -21.65
N GLN A 221 43.20 -26.91 -20.79
CA GLN A 221 42.91 -28.05 -19.91
C GLN A 221 41.75 -27.73 -18.95
N ARG A 222 40.70 -28.58 -18.96
CA ARG A 222 39.45 -28.37 -18.20
C ARG A 222 39.62 -28.01 -16.72
N ALA A 223 40.59 -28.61 -16.04
CA ALA A 223 40.84 -28.33 -14.62
C ALA A 223 41.33 -26.88 -14.42
N GLN A 224 42.22 -26.39 -15.30
CA GLN A 224 42.79 -25.05 -15.24
C GLN A 224 41.78 -23.99 -15.68
N THR A 225 41.04 -24.24 -16.77
CA THR A 225 40.00 -23.31 -17.23
C THR A 225 38.86 -23.17 -16.22
N ARG A 226 38.50 -24.26 -15.54
CA ARG A 226 37.50 -24.24 -14.45
C ARG A 226 37.98 -23.46 -13.23
N SER A 227 39.21 -23.71 -12.78
CA SER A 227 39.78 -22.95 -11.63
C SER A 227 39.84 -21.45 -11.95
N LEU A 228 40.22 -21.09 -13.17
CA LEU A 228 40.24 -19.70 -13.62
C LEU A 228 38.84 -19.04 -13.56
N ILE A 229 37.81 -19.65 -14.14
CA ILE A 229 36.44 -19.08 -14.12
C ILE A 229 35.85 -19.02 -12.72
N GLN A 230 36.14 -20.00 -11.86
CA GLN A 230 35.73 -19.97 -10.45
C GLN A 230 36.34 -18.77 -9.71
N GLY A 231 37.64 -18.48 -9.98
CA GLY A 231 38.31 -17.30 -9.45
C GLY A 231 37.69 -15.99 -9.97
N MET A 232 37.41 -15.93 -11.27
CA MET A 232 36.72 -14.79 -11.88
C MET A 232 35.34 -14.53 -11.25
N LEU A 233 34.55 -15.59 -11.03
CA LEU A 233 33.25 -15.49 -10.37
C LEU A 233 33.39 -15.04 -8.92
N CYS A 234 34.33 -15.58 -8.15
CA CYS A 234 34.56 -15.15 -6.76
C CYS A 234 34.82 -13.64 -6.65
N GLN A 235 35.63 -13.08 -7.57
CA GLN A 235 35.86 -11.63 -7.64
C GLN A 235 34.58 -10.85 -7.95
N LEU A 236 33.78 -11.32 -8.92
CA LEU A 236 32.51 -10.68 -9.28
C LEU A 236 31.53 -10.68 -8.09
N LEU A 237 31.37 -11.83 -7.43
CA LEU A 237 30.45 -12.00 -6.30
C LEU A 237 30.82 -11.14 -5.09
N ALA A 238 32.12 -10.93 -4.85
CA ALA A 238 32.62 -10.11 -3.76
C ALA A 238 32.55 -8.60 -4.04
N LEU A 239 32.85 -8.18 -5.27
CA LEU A 239 33.06 -6.76 -5.58
C LEU A 239 31.86 -6.08 -6.25
N GLN A 240 30.94 -6.84 -6.85
CA GLN A 240 29.73 -6.34 -7.51
C GLN A 240 28.48 -6.68 -6.70
N SER A 241 27.54 -5.75 -6.59
CA SER A 241 26.27 -6.05 -5.91
C SER A 241 25.46 -7.08 -6.69
N PRO A 242 24.71 -7.97 -6.02
CA PRO A 242 23.77 -8.85 -6.68
C PRO A 242 22.71 -8.06 -7.49
N GLU A 243 22.33 -6.84 -7.09
CA GLU A 243 21.42 -5.98 -7.87
C GLU A 243 22.04 -5.43 -9.16
N ASP A 244 23.36 -5.30 -9.20
CA ASP A 244 24.08 -4.78 -10.37
C ASP A 244 24.46 -5.90 -11.34
N VAL A 245 24.74 -7.11 -10.81
CA VAL A 245 25.23 -8.27 -11.58
C VAL A 245 24.54 -9.56 -11.10
N ARG A 246 24.05 -10.35 -12.05
CA ARG A 246 23.41 -11.65 -11.79
C ARG A 246 24.11 -12.73 -12.60
N CYS A 247 24.19 -13.93 -12.05
CA CYS A 247 24.91 -15.04 -12.67
C CYS A 247 23.99 -16.22 -12.96
N LEU A 248 24.21 -16.87 -14.10
CA LEU A 248 23.67 -18.19 -14.42
C LEU A 248 24.84 -19.11 -14.75
N VAL A 249 24.86 -20.31 -14.18
CA VAL A 249 25.90 -21.30 -14.50
C VAL A 249 25.27 -22.61 -14.92
N TYR A 250 25.68 -23.08 -16.09
CA TYR A 250 25.43 -24.44 -16.55
C TYR A 250 26.69 -25.29 -16.40
N PHE A 251 26.51 -26.52 -15.92
CA PHE A 251 27.56 -27.52 -15.86
C PHE A 251 26.97 -28.94 -16.00
N PRO A 252 27.67 -29.90 -16.61
CA PRO A 252 27.26 -31.31 -16.60
C PRO A 252 27.13 -31.85 -15.18
N GLU A 253 26.13 -32.70 -14.91
CA GLU A 253 25.85 -33.26 -13.58
C GLU A 253 27.07 -33.93 -12.92
N ALA A 254 27.94 -34.59 -13.70
CA ALA A 254 29.19 -35.18 -13.23
C ALA A 254 30.14 -34.17 -12.55
N LEU A 255 29.97 -32.88 -12.82
CA LEU A 255 30.75 -31.77 -12.27
C LEU A 255 30.03 -31.01 -11.15
N ALA A 256 28.90 -31.50 -10.66
CA ALA A 256 28.10 -30.82 -9.64
C ALA A 256 28.90 -30.48 -8.37
N GLN A 257 29.83 -31.35 -7.93
CA GLN A 257 30.68 -31.07 -6.78
C GLN A 257 31.58 -29.83 -6.98
N GLN A 258 32.06 -29.62 -8.21
CA GLN A 258 32.95 -28.51 -8.57
C GLN A 258 32.20 -27.15 -8.59
N TRP A 259 30.88 -27.17 -8.79
CA TRP A 259 30.05 -25.97 -8.89
C TRP A 259 29.12 -25.76 -7.70
N SER A 260 28.93 -26.76 -6.86
CA SER A 260 27.98 -26.72 -5.74
C SER A 260 28.18 -25.57 -4.75
N TRP A 261 29.38 -24.98 -4.68
CA TRP A 261 29.67 -23.86 -3.81
C TRP A 261 28.91 -22.58 -4.17
N ILE A 262 28.58 -22.39 -5.44
CA ILE A 262 28.05 -21.12 -5.92
C ILE A 262 26.57 -20.92 -5.59
N LYS A 263 25.85 -21.99 -5.22
CA LYS A 263 24.41 -21.96 -4.84
C LYS A 263 24.12 -21.07 -3.64
N TRP A 264 25.13 -20.84 -2.79
CA TRP A 264 25.00 -19.99 -1.61
C TRP A 264 24.99 -18.49 -1.95
N ALA A 265 25.53 -18.11 -3.11
CA ALA A 265 25.72 -16.71 -3.45
C ALA A 265 24.40 -16.03 -3.87
N PRO A 266 24.13 -14.80 -3.37
CA PRO A 266 22.88 -14.10 -3.67
C PRO A 266 22.72 -13.72 -5.15
N HIS A 267 23.82 -13.60 -5.91
CA HIS A 267 23.82 -13.26 -7.33
C HIS A 267 23.18 -14.30 -8.24
N LEU A 268 23.08 -15.54 -7.76
CA LEU A 268 22.43 -16.63 -8.49
C LEU A 268 20.98 -16.82 -8.08
N ARG A 269 20.45 -16.03 -7.14
CA ARG A 269 19.02 -16.05 -6.86
C ARG A 269 18.24 -15.62 -8.12
N ARG A 270 17.05 -16.19 -8.27
CA ARG A 270 16.12 -15.92 -9.38
C ARG A 270 15.91 -14.43 -9.60
N LEU A 271 15.77 -14.03 -10.86
CA LEU A 271 15.45 -12.65 -11.24
C LEU A 271 14.00 -12.29 -10.92
N ARG A 272 13.07 -13.25 -11.06
CA ARG A 272 11.63 -13.05 -10.90
C ARG A 272 10.99 -14.16 -10.08
N GLN A 273 9.99 -13.80 -9.27
CA GLN A 273 9.13 -14.77 -8.58
C GLN A 273 8.15 -15.40 -9.58
N ILE A 274 8.01 -16.73 -9.53
CA ILE A 274 7.03 -17.46 -10.34
C ILE A 274 5.72 -17.49 -9.54
N LYS A 275 4.60 -17.13 -10.18
CA LYS A 275 3.26 -17.18 -9.55
C LYS A 275 2.94 -18.59 -9.08
N ALA A 276 2.32 -18.70 -7.90
CA ALA A 276 2.02 -19.97 -7.21
C ALA A 276 1.09 -20.93 -7.99
N GLU A 277 0.46 -20.48 -9.07
CA GLU A 277 -0.52 -21.23 -9.88
C GLU A 277 0.09 -22.34 -10.77
N LYS A 278 1.42 -22.47 -10.85
CA LYS A 278 2.09 -23.56 -11.60
C LYS A 278 2.73 -24.60 -10.66
N GLN A 279 1.91 -25.31 -9.89
CA GLN A 279 2.34 -26.27 -8.84
C GLN A 279 3.15 -27.49 -9.31
N ASN A 280 3.39 -27.68 -10.62
CA ASN A 280 4.08 -28.87 -11.13
C ASN A 280 5.55 -28.66 -11.59
N ALA A 281 6.04 -27.43 -11.73
CA ALA A 281 7.42 -27.17 -12.16
C ALA A 281 8.45 -27.38 -11.03
N PRO A 282 9.70 -27.78 -11.32
CA PRO A 282 10.79 -27.77 -10.35
C PRO A 282 11.06 -26.33 -9.90
N ASP A 283 11.00 -26.09 -8.59
CA ASP A 283 11.12 -24.75 -8.02
C ASP A 283 12.61 -24.40 -7.80
N HIS A 284 13.27 -23.91 -8.86
CA HIS A 284 14.67 -23.50 -8.82
C HIS A 284 14.87 -22.31 -7.87
N LEU A 285 15.59 -22.50 -6.75
CA LEU A 285 15.99 -21.40 -5.87
C LEU A 285 17.07 -20.52 -6.52
N CYS A 286 17.97 -21.15 -7.29
CA CYS A 286 19.12 -20.53 -7.93
C CYS A 286 19.09 -20.73 -9.45
N MET A 287 19.70 -19.82 -10.21
CA MET A 287 19.98 -19.93 -11.64
C MET A 287 21.19 -20.83 -11.89
N LEU A 288 21.06 -22.09 -11.47
CA LEU A 288 22.04 -23.15 -11.67
C LEU A 288 21.37 -24.29 -12.42
N ALA A 289 22.05 -24.80 -13.43
CA ALA A 289 21.53 -25.85 -14.29
C ALA A 289 22.53 -26.99 -14.45
N SER A 290 22.07 -28.21 -14.18
CA SER A 290 22.85 -29.44 -14.37
C SER A 290 22.42 -30.25 -15.59
N THR A 291 21.16 -30.07 -16.02
CA THR A 291 20.56 -30.75 -17.17
C THR A 291 20.19 -29.74 -18.25
N LEU A 292 19.96 -30.23 -19.48
CA LEU A 292 19.55 -29.37 -20.59
C LEU A 292 18.15 -28.77 -20.37
N ASP A 293 17.26 -29.54 -19.75
CA ASP A 293 15.93 -29.08 -19.41
C ASP A 293 15.97 -27.94 -18.39
N ASP A 294 16.82 -28.05 -17.34
CA ASP A 294 17.02 -26.98 -16.36
C ASP A 294 17.49 -25.67 -17.04
N VAL A 295 18.46 -25.75 -17.97
CA VAL A 295 18.95 -24.57 -18.69
C VAL A 295 17.84 -23.96 -19.53
N ARG A 296 17.12 -24.79 -20.28
CA ARG A 296 16.04 -24.34 -21.16
C ARG A 296 14.94 -23.65 -20.35
N GLU A 297 14.56 -24.24 -19.22
CA GLU A 297 13.56 -23.69 -18.33
C GLU A 297 14.02 -22.35 -17.71
N LEU A 298 15.25 -22.27 -17.19
CA LEU A 298 15.80 -21.03 -16.66
C LEU A 298 15.92 -19.93 -17.73
N ILE A 299 16.33 -20.28 -18.95
CA ILE A 299 16.35 -19.33 -20.07
C ILE A 299 14.94 -18.82 -20.37
N GLN A 300 13.94 -19.71 -20.47
CA GLN A 300 12.58 -19.33 -20.82
C GLN A 300 11.86 -18.54 -19.72
N LEU A 301 12.06 -18.89 -18.44
CA LEU A 301 11.35 -18.30 -17.31
C LEU A 301 12.05 -17.07 -16.74
N GLN A 302 13.39 -17.01 -16.77
CA GLN A 302 14.16 -15.95 -16.12
C GLN A 302 14.85 -15.01 -17.13
N ILE A 303 15.54 -15.56 -18.13
CA ILE A 303 16.42 -14.77 -19.01
C ILE A 303 15.63 -14.10 -20.15
N LYS A 304 14.90 -14.86 -20.97
CA LYS A 304 14.18 -14.36 -22.15
C LYS A 304 13.19 -13.23 -21.83
N PRO A 305 12.34 -13.34 -20.78
CA PRO A 305 11.41 -12.27 -20.42
C PRO A 305 12.10 -10.97 -19.98
N GLU A 306 13.34 -11.06 -19.51
CA GLU A 306 14.16 -9.90 -19.17
C GLU A 306 14.77 -9.26 -20.41
N LEU A 307 15.31 -10.07 -21.32
CA LEU A 307 15.86 -9.55 -22.58
C LEU A 307 14.80 -8.95 -23.49
N ASP A 308 13.60 -9.54 -23.58
CA ASP A 308 12.48 -8.98 -24.33
C ASP A 308 12.05 -7.62 -23.78
N ARG A 309 12.06 -7.45 -22.45
CA ARG A 309 11.82 -6.16 -21.80
C ARG A 309 12.89 -5.14 -22.20
N ARG A 310 14.17 -5.51 -22.20
CA ARG A 310 15.28 -4.64 -22.58
C ARG A 310 15.21 -4.21 -24.05
N ARG A 311 14.92 -5.15 -24.95
CA ARG A 311 14.73 -4.86 -26.38
C ARG A 311 13.62 -3.84 -26.62
N ARG A 312 12.47 -3.98 -25.95
CA ARG A 312 11.36 -3.02 -26.05
C ARG A 312 11.76 -1.63 -25.55
N LEU A 313 12.48 -1.55 -24.44
CA LEU A 313 12.92 -0.28 -23.86
C LEU A 313 14.01 0.42 -24.70
N LEU A 314 14.91 -0.35 -25.32
CA LEU A 314 15.94 0.19 -26.22
C LEU A 314 15.38 0.64 -27.59
N ALA A 315 14.26 0.06 -28.03
CA ALA A 315 13.60 0.43 -29.28
C ALA A 315 12.82 1.75 -29.21
N ASP A 316 12.40 2.19 -28.02
CA ASP A 316 11.64 3.43 -27.81
C ASP A 316 12.58 4.65 -27.79
N LYS A 317 12.75 5.29 -28.96
CA LYS A 317 13.67 6.42 -29.17
C LYS A 317 13.18 7.76 -28.59
N ASN A 318 11.95 7.83 -28.07
CA ASN A 318 11.32 9.10 -27.67
C ASN A 318 11.67 9.58 -26.25
N LYS A 319 12.48 8.84 -25.47
CA LYS A 319 12.88 9.21 -24.10
C LYS A 319 14.35 8.86 -23.79
N PRO A 320 15.31 9.78 -24.04
CA PRO A 320 16.74 9.50 -23.86
C PRO A 320 17.15 9.27 -22.39
N ASP A 321 16.46 9.85 -21.41
CA ASP A 321 16.77 9.65 -19.98
C ASP A 321 16.48 8.22 -19.48
N ASN A 322 15.56 7.50 -20.13
CA ASN A 322 15.22 6.12 -19.76
C ASN A 322 16.25 5.07 -20.22
N GLN A 323 17.24 5.45 -21.03
CA GLN A 323 18.25 4.51 -21.54
C GLN A 323 19.34 4.18 -20.50
N LYS A 324 19.54 5.05 -19.50
CA LYS A 324 20.49 4.80 -18.41
C LYS A 324 19.96 3.71 -17.48
N GLY A 325 20.54 2.51 -17.57
CA GLY A 325 20.24 1.39 -16.67
C GLY A 325 19.32 0.31 -17.24
N VAL A 326 18.86 0.43 -18.50
CA VAL A 326 18.04 -0.61 -19.16
C VAL A 326 18.71 -1.98 -19.17
N THR A 327 20.04 -2.02 -19.26
CA THR A 327 20.85 -3.24 -19.31
C THR A 327 21.21 -3.80 -17.92
N ARG A 328 20.63 -3.28 -16.84
CA ARG A 328 20.90 -3.73 -15.46
C ARG A 328 19.77 -4.64 -14.94
N PRO A 329 20.06 -5.67 -14.11
CA PRO A 329 21.39 -6.18 -13.76
C PRO A 329 22.13 -6.75 -14.97
N HIS A 330 23.46 -6.60 -15.03
CA HIS A 330 24.26 -7.27 -16.06
C HIS A 330 24.24 -8.78 -15.83
N LEU A 331 23.97 -9.56 -16.87
CA LEU A 331 23.82 -11.02 -16.78
C LEU A 331 25.12 -11.71 -17.19
N VAL A 332 25.76 -12.45 -16.28
CA VAL A 332 26.96 -13.26 -16.59
C VAL A 332 26.54 -14.73 -16.66
N ILE A 333 26.62 -15.32 -17.85
CA ILE A 333 26.19 -16.69 -18.12
C ILE A 333 27.42 -17.54 -18.41
N VAL A 334 27.67 -18.57 -17.60
CA VAL A 334 28.81 -19.48 -17.74
C VAL A 334 28.32 -20.84 -18.24
N LEU A 335 28.95 -21.35 -19.30
CA LEU A 335 28.65 -22.64 -19.91
C LEU A 335 29.91 -23.54 -19.80
N ASP A 336 29.96 -24.43 -18.80
CA ASP A 336 31.05 -25.40 -18.64
C ASP A 336 30.85 -26.58 -19.60
N GLY A 337 31.63 -26.63 -20.70
CA GLY A 337 31.56 -27.69 -21.70
C GLY A 337 30.69 -27.37 -22.93
N PHE A 338 30.72 -26.12 -23.38
CA PHE A 338 30.06 -25.73 -24.63
C PHE A 338 30.72 -26.40 -25.84
N THR A 339 29.90 -26.89 -26.78
CA THR A 339 30.35 -27.26 -28.13
C THR A 339 29.27 -26.86 -29.14
N PRO A 340 29.63 -26.41 -30.37
CA PRO A 340 28.66 -25.90 -31.34
C PRO A 340 27.67 -26.97 -31.79
N TYR A 341 28.14 -28.21 -31.94
CA TYR A 341 27.34 -29.37 -32.30
C TYR A 341 26.81 -30.13 -31.08
N GLY A 342 27.11 -29.67 -29.87
CA GLY A 342 26.64 -30.27 -28.64
C GLY A 342 25.21 -29.84 -28.30
N PRO A 343 24.63 -30.47 -27.28
CA PRO A 343 23.22 -30.24 -26.93
C PRO A 343 22.91 -28.81 -26.45
N ILE A 344 23.91 -28.08 -25.92
CA ILE A 344 23.76 -26.67 -25.51
C ILE A 344 23.78 -25.74 -26.73
N GLY A 345 24.70 -25.99 -27.68
CA GLY A 345 24.82 -25.21 -28.91
C GLY A 345 23.61 -25.38 -29.83
N GLN A 346 22.88 -26.49 -29.71
CA GLN A 346 21.67 -26.79 -30.47
C GLN A 346 20.38 -26.25 -29.84
N ILE A 347 20.43 -25.53 -28.71
CA ILE A 347 19.24 -24.87 -28.15
C ILE A 347 18.81 -23.76 -29.14
N PRO A 348 17.58 -23.79 -29.70
CA PRO A 348 17.17 -22.88 -30.77
C PRO A 348 17.33 -21.40 -30.43
N GLU A 349 17.12 -21.03 -29.17
CA GLU A 349 17.22 -19.66 -28.69
C GLU A 349 18.67 -19.21 -28.45
N MET A 350 19.65 -20.11 -28.41
CA MET A 350 21.03 -19.79 -27.99
C MET A 350 21.78 -18.91 -29.01
N ASP A 351 21.64 -19.19 -30.30
CA ASP A 351 22.32 -18.42 -31.35
C ASP A 351 21.89 -16.96 -31.36
N GLU A 352 20.59 -16.71 -31.18
CA GLU A 352 20.02 -15.36 -31.08
C GLU A 352 20.54 -14.62 -29.83
N LEU A 353 20.62 -15.34 -28.69
CA LEU A 353 21.11 -14.77 -27.43
C LEU A 353 22.58 -14.40 -27.49
N LEU A 354 23.42 -15.21 -28.16
CA LEU A 354 24.85 -14.96 -28.29
C LEU A 354 25.15 -13.73 -29.17
N GLN A 355 24.36 -13.50 -30.23
CA GLN A 355 24.56 -12.37 -31.14
C GLN A 355 24.32 -11.00 -30.48
N ASP A 356 23.22 -10.88 -29.71
CA ASP A 356 22.82 -9.60 -29.11
C ASP A 356 23.38 -9.37 -27.69
N ALA A 357 24.15 -10.34 -27.16
CA ALA A 357 24.53 -10.41 -25.75
C ALA A 357 25.10 -9.08 -25.20
N ALA A 358 26.14 -8.54 -25.85
CA ALA A 358 26.81 -7.32 -25.39
C ALA A 358 25.88 -6.10 -25.34
N GLN A 359 24.99 -5.95 -26.33
CA GLN A 359 24.08 -4.80 -26.43
C GLN A 359 22.99 -4.86 -25.36
N LEU A 360 22.61 -6.07 -24.93
CA LEU A 360 21.57 -6.30 -23.92
C LEU A 360 22.11 -6.39 -22.49
N GLY A 361 23.41 -6.17 -22.27
CA GLY A 361 24.04 -6.29 -20.95
C GLY A 361 24.16 -7.73 -20.48
N VAL A 362 24.54 -8.63 -21.39
CA VAL A 362 24.79 -10.05 -21.13
C VAL A 362 26.22 -10.40 -21.54
N THR A 363 26.90 -11.19 -20.73
CA THR A 363 28.20 -11.78 -21.05
C THR A 363 28.13 -13.29 -20.94
N PHE A 364 28.32 -13.99 -22.05
CA PHE A 364 28.49 -15.43 -22.13
C PHE A 364 29.96 -15.81 -21.99
N ILE A 365 30.24 -16.81 -21.16
CA ILE A 365 31.57 -17.38 -20.96
C ILE A 365 31.50 -18.88 -21.26
N CYS A 366 32.07 -19.29 -22.38
CA CYS A 366 32.04 -20.66 -22.86
C CYS A 366 33.38 -21.35 -22.58
N LEU A 367 33.37 -22.42 -21.77
CA LEU A 367 34.56 -23.25 -21.58
C LEU A 367 34.59 -24.33 -22.66
N VAL A 368 35.67 -24.34 -23.43
CA VAL A 368 35.87 -25.24 -24.59
C VAL A 368 37.19 -26.00 -24.43
N ASP A 369 37.30 -27.20 -25.00
CA ASP A 369 38.58 -27.93 -24.98
C ASP A 369 39.59 -27.34 -25.96
N ASP A 370 39.08 -27.02 -27.15
CA ASP A 370 39.88 -26.60 -28.30
C ASP A 370 39.19 -25.43 -29.01
N VAL A 371 40.00 -24.65 -29.74
CA VAL A 371 39.53 -23.49 -30.51
C VAL A 371 38.47 -23.87 -31.54
N SER A 372 38.48 -25.10 -32.06
CA SER A 372 37.46 -25.63 -32.99
C SER A 372 36.05 -25.75 -32.39
N GLN A 373 35.93 -25.71 -31.06
CA GLN A 373 34.65 -25.81 -30.34
C GLN A 373 34.10 -24.45 -29.90
N GLU A 374 34.73 -23.35 -30.33
CA GLU A 374 34.27 -22.00 -29.99
C GLU A 374 32.95 -21.64 -30.68
N PRO A 375 32.11 -20.78 -30.07
CA PRO A 375 30.94 -20.21 -30.72
C PRO A 375 31.29 -19.48 -32.03
N THR A 376 30.33 -19.40 -32.96
CA THR A 376 30.51 -18.77 -34.28
C THR A 376 30.97 -17.31 -34.21
N GLN A 377 30.55 -16.58 -33.18
CA GLN A 377 30.96 -15.20 -32.93
C GLN A 377 31.45 -15.07 -31.49
N ILE A 378 32.74 -14.77 -31.32
CA ILE A 378 33.35 -14.44 -30.04
C ILE A 378 33.98 -13.05 -30.12
N GLN A 379 33.89 -12.26 -29.05
CA GLN A 379 34.54 -10.95 -28.97
C GLN A 379 35.91 -11.03 -28.27
N ALA A 380 36.13 -12.07 -27.45
CA ALA A 380 37.42 -12.28 -26.80
C ALA A 380 37.69 -13.78 -26.55
N ARG A 381 38.98 -14.11 -26.46
CA ARG A 381 39.48 -15.46 -26.17
C ARG A 381 40.49 -15.44 -25.02
N LEU A 382 40.37 -16.39 -24.11
CA LEU A 382 41.38 -16.77 -23.14
C LEU A 382 41.90 -18.17 -23.47
N SER A 383 43.20 -18.32 -23.66
CA SER A 383 43.81 -19.61 -23.99
C SER A 383 44.89 -19.97 -22.99
N ILE A 384 44.77 -21.16 -22.40
CA ILE A 384 45.80 -21.73 -21.52
C ILE A 384 46.61 -22.74 -22.33
N SER A 385 47.86 -22.40 -22.58
CA SER A 385 48.81 -23.24 -23.29
C SER A 385 49.15 -24.52 -22.52
N SER A 386 49.71 -25.53 -23.22
CA SER A 386 50.17 -26.79 -22.60
C SER A 386 51.26 -26.58 -21.53
N ILE A 387 52.01 -25.49 -21.60
CA ILE A 387 53.01 -25.07 -20.60
C ILE A 387 52.41 -24.28 -19.43
N GLY A 388 51.08 -24.16 -19.35
CA GLY A 388 50.36 -23.51 -18.26
C GLY A 388 50.38 -21.98 -18.28
N ARG A 389 50.75 -21.35 -19.40
CA ARG A 389 50.70 -19.89 -19.58
C ARG A 389 49.39 -19.47 -20.23
N LEU A 390 48.82 -18.37 -19.73
CA LEU A 390 47.57 -17.77 -20.17
C LEU A 390 47.83 -16.63 -21.17
N SER A 391 47.04 -16.60 -22.23
CA SER A 391 46.95 -15.47 -23.17
C SER A 391 45.51 -14.98 -23.28
N PHE A 392 45.34 -13.67 -23.45
CA PHE A 392 44.07 -13.00 -23.74
C PHE A 392 44.16 -12.28 -25.07
N GLU A 393 43.13 -12.41 -25.91
CA GLU A 393 43.05 -11.77 -27.22
C GLU A 393 41.62 -11.26 -27.48
N GLU A 394 41.47 -9.99 -27.87
CA GLU A 394 40.21 -9.44 -28.38
C GLU A 394 40.10 -9.70 -29.88
N MET A 395 38.97 -10.27 -30.31
CA MET A 395 38.76 -10.81 -31.65
C MET A 395 38.29 -9.75 -32.65
N HIS A 396 38.93 -8.58 -32.64
CA HIS A 396 38.73 -7.52 -33.62
C HIS A 396 40.08 -6.92 -34.04
N PHE A 397 40.09 -6.21 -35.17
CA PHE A 397 41.31 -5.57 -35.66
C PHE A 397 41.87 -4.57 -34.62
N GLY A 398 43.17 -4.68 -34.32
CA GLY A 398 43.83 -3.86 -33.29
C GLY A 398 43.40 -4.18 -31.85
N GLY A 399 42.75 -5.32 -31.62
CA GLY A 399 42.34 -5.78 -30.29
C GLY A 399 43.50 -5.94 -29.32
N ARG A 400 43.19 -5.77 -28.03
CA ARG A 400 44.19 -5.91 -26.97
C ARG A 400 44.65 -7.38 -26.87
N ARG A 401 45.96 -7.57 -26.74
CA ARG A 401 46.59 -8.87 -26.50
C ARG A 401 47.42 -8.84 -25.22
N LEU A 402 47.27 -9.86 -24.37
CA LEU A 402 48.10 -10.10 -23.19
C LEU A 402 48.68 -11.51 -23.29
N GLU A 403 49.97 -11.67 -23.05
CA GLU A 403 50.67 -12.94 -23.16
C GLU A 403 51.58 -13.20 -21.97
N GLY A 404 51.98 -14.47 -21.79
CA GLY A 404 52.93 -14.87 -20.75
C GLY A 404 52.37 -14.79 -19.32
N LEU A 405 51.05 -14.60 -19.17
CA LEU A 405 50.42 -14.51 -17.86
C LEU A 405 50.43 -15.87 -17.16
N GLN A 406 50.58 -15.86 -15.84
CA GLN A 406 50.28 -17.00 -15.00
C GLN A 406 48.77 -16.98 -14.69
N PRO A 407 47.99 -17.99 -15.10
CA PRO A 407 46.56 -18.03 -14.82
C PRO A 407 46.33 -18.06 -13.31
N ASP A 408 45.28 -17.36 -12.89
CA ASP A 408 44.83 -17.47 -11.50
C ASP A 408 44.33 -18.88 -11.21
N HIS A 409 44.63 -19.37 -10.00
CA HIS A 409 44.18 -20.66 -9.50
C HIS A 409 43.53 -20.45 -8.13
N ILE A 410 42.33 -20.99 -7.96
CA ILE A 410 41.60 -21.00 -6.70
C ILE A 410 41.19 -22.42 -6.32
N ASP A 411 41.26 -22.72 -5.03
CA ASP A 411 40.71 -23.95 -4.46
C ASP A 411 39.21 -23.81 -4.16
N ILE A 412 38.47 -24.89 -4.37
CA ILE A 412 37.02 -24.96 -4.17
C ILE A 412 36.66 -24.62 -2.72
N THR A 413 37.53 -24.94 -1.76
CA THR A 413 37.31 -24.63 -0.34
C THR A 413 37.25 -23.12 -0.07
N LEU A 414 38.01 -22.31 -0.81
CA LEU A 414 37.96 -20.85 -0.73
C LEU A 414 36.69 -20.31 -1.38
N CYS A 415 36.28 -20.88 -2.51
CA CYS A 415 35.03 -20.53 -3.18
C CYS A 415 33.81 -20.75 -2.27
N GLU A 416 33.74 -21.90 -1.58
CA GLU A 416 32.69 -22.22 -0.60
C GLU A 416 32.68 -21.25 0.58
N LYS A 417 33.87 -20.91 1.13
CA LYS A 417 33.96 -19.94 2.23
C LYS A 417 33.44 -18.56 1.82
N LEU A 418 33.76 -18.11 0.62
CA LEU A 418 33.29 -16.82 0.08
C LEU A 418 31.77 -16.82 -0.09
N SER A 419 31.23 -17.80 -0.82
CA SER A 419 29.80 -17.84 -1.14
C SER A 419 28.92 -18.01 0.11
N ARG A 420 29.35 -18.83 1.08
CA ARG A 420 28.65 -18.96 2.38
C ARG A 420 28.64 -17.67 3.18
N SER A 421 29.76 -16.92 3.16
CA SER A 421 29.84 -15.63 3.85
C SER A 421 28.85 -14.62 3.25
N LEU A 422 28.56 -14.71 1.94
CA LEU A 422 27.57 -13.87 1.26
C LEU A 422 26.12 -14.33 1.46
N ALA A 423 25.88 -15.60 1.81
CA ALA A 423 24.55 -16.21 1.78
C ALA A 423 23.51 -15.50 2.67
N ALA A 424 23.94 -15.08 3.87
CA ALA A 424 23.08 -14.43 4.85
C ALA A 424 22.86 -12.94 4.56
N ILE A 425 23.64 -12.34 3.65
CA ILE A 425 23.63 -10.89 3.42
C ILE A 425 22.45 -10.52 2.52
N THR A 426 21.69 -9.51 2.94
CA THR A 426 20.57 -8.93 2.18
C THR A 426 20.81 -7.44 2.01
N LEU A 427 20.77 -6.93 0.79
CA LEU A 427 20.95 -5.51 0.54
C LEU A 427 19.78 -4.71 1.13
N VAL A 428 20.07 -3.62 1.81
CA VAL A 428 19.05 -2.62 2.19
C VAL A 428 18.98 -1.59 1.08
N GLU A 429 17.86 -1.57 0.36
CA GLU A 429 17.60 -0.58 -0.68
C GLU A 429 17.48 0.81 -0.05
N ALA A 430 18.34 1.74 -0.44
CA ALA A 430 18.24 3.14 -0.02
C ALA A 430 17.30 3.96 -0.91
N ASN A 431 16.82 3.40 -2.05
CA ASN A 431 16.05 4.14 -3.07
C ASN A 431 15.18 3.23 -3.96
N ALA A 432 14.67 2.10 -3.46
CA ALA A 432 13.57 1.45 -4.17
C ALA A 432 12.30 2.23 -3.86
N GLN A 433 11.83 3.02 -4.82
CA GLN A 433 10.39 3.27 -4.90
C GLN A 433 9.75 1.89 -4.91
N GLN A 434 9.02 1.55 -3.84
CA GLN A 434 8.32 0.27 -3.78
C GLN A 434 7.43 0.17 -5.02
N ASP A 435 7.41 -1.02 -5.61
CA ASP A 435 6.44 -1.33 -6.64
C ASP A 435 5.05 -1.33 -6.00
N LEU A 436 4.36 -0.18 -6.07
CA LEU A 436 3.00 0.03 -5.57
C LEU A 436 1.97 -0.88 -6.27
N SER A 437 2.40 -1.75 -7.20
CA SER A 437 1.57 -2.85 -7.71
C SER A 437 1.44 -4.02 -6.73
N GLN A 438 2.30 -4.14 -5.72
CA GLN A 438 2.17 -5.17 -4.70
C GLN A 438 1.05 -4.83 -3.72
N ASP A 439 0.25 -5.84 -3.38
CA ASP A 439 -0.82 -5.69 -2.40
C ASP A 439 -0.26 -5.73 -0.97
N VAL A 440 -0.76 -4.81 -0.14
CA VAL A 440 -0.39 -4.68 1.27
C VAL A 440 -1.56 -5.15 2.10
N ARG A 441 -1.35 -6.05 3.07
CA ARG A 441 -2.42 -6.48 4.00
C ARG A 441 -2.54 -5.50 5.16
N LEU A 442 -3.76 -5.15 5.55
CA LEU A 442 -4.03 -4.22 6.66
C LEU A 442 -3.48 -4.74 7.99
N LEU A 443 -3.65 -6.03 8.28
CA LEU A 443 -3.18 -6.63 9.54
C LEU A 443 -1.67 -6.48 9.74
N ASN A 444 -0.89 -6.51 8.66
CA ASN A 444 0.56 -6.24 8.72
C ASN A 444 0.86 -4.81 9.20
N LEU A 445 0.08 -3.82 8.76
CA LEU A 445 0.24 -2.42 9.19
C LEU A 445 -0.19 -2.22 10.65
N LEU A 446 -1.19 -2.98 11.10
CA LEU A 446 -1.63 -3.00 12.50
C LEU A 446 -0.74 -3.86 13.41
N SER A 447 0.28 -4.52 12.84
CA SER A 447 1.14 -5.48 13.56
C SER A 447 0.37 -6.65 14.19
N ILE A 448 -0.72 -7.07 13.54
CA ILE A 448 -1.54 -8.22 13.93
C ILE A 448 -1.14 -9.42 13.05
N PRO A 449 -0.74 -10.57 13.63
CA PRO A 449 -0.19 -11.67 12.85
C PRO A 449 -1.23 -12.35 11.95
N SER A 450 -2.49 -12.39 12.36
CA SER A 450 -3.59 -13.03 11.64
C SER A 450 -4.95 -12.58 12.20
N ALA A 451 -6.02 -12.69 11.40
CA ALA A 451 -7.36 -12.27 11.79
C ALA A 451 -7.91 -13.04 13.00
N ASP A 452 -7.61 -14.34 13.11
CA ASP A 452 -7.97 -15.20 14.26
C ASP A 452 -7.20 -14.88 15.55
N ALA A 453 -6.18 -14.04 15.48
CA ALA A 453 -5.45 -13.54 16.65
C ALA A 453 -6.05 -12.25 17.23
N VAL A 454 -7.06 -11.66 16.58
CA VAL A 454 -7.70 -10.45 17.09
C VAL A 454 -8.46 -10.77 18.38
N ARG A 455 -8.10 -10.08 19.46
CA ARG A 455 -8.77 -10.16 20.77
C ARG A 455 -9.14 -8.75 21.22
N PRO A 456 -10.43 -8.43 21.43
CA PRO A 456 -10.88 -7.11 21.90
C PRO A 456 -10.08 -6.58 23.10
N GLU A 457 -9.85 -7.42 24.11
CA GLU A 457 -9.09 -7.07 25.32
C GLU A 457 -7.65 -6.61 25.06
N GLU A 458 -7.04 -7.05 23.97
CA GLU A 458 -5.68 -6.68 23.59
C GLU A 458 -5.65 -5.43 22.72
N VAL A 459 -6.56 -5.36 21.74
CA VAL A 459 -6.55 -4.32 20.71
C VAL A 459 -7.23 -3.03 21.15
N TRP A 460 -8.12 -3.09 22.15
CA TRP A 460 -8.82 -1.93 22.74
C TRP A 460 -8.20 -1.40 24.04
N LYS A 461 -6.93 -1.70 24.29
CA LYS A 461 -6.21 -1.10 25.42
C LYS A 461 -6.21 0.44 25.30
N PRO A 462 -6.37 1.19 26.41
CA PRO A 462 -6.38 2.64 26.38
C PRO A 462 -5.17 3.22 25.65
N ARG A 463 -5.41 3.95 24.57
CA ARG A 463 -4.35 4.55 23.76
C ARG A 463 -3.88 5.88 24.32
N GLN A 464 -2.65 6.25 23.99
CA GLN A 464 -2.14 7.59 24.29
C GLN A 464 -2.92 8.66 23.50
N LYS A 465 -3.03 9.88 24.03
CA LYS A 465 -3.75 11.00 23.39
C LYS A 465 -3.30 11.25 21.92
N GLN A 466 -2.04 10.97 21.59
CA GLN A 466 -1.48 11.15 20.24
C GLN A 466 -1.96 10.08 19.24
N GLU A 467 -2.29 8.88 19.70
CA GLU A 467 -2.74 7.76 18.86
C GLU A 467 -4.26 7.68 18.73
N LEU A 468 -5.00 8.44 19.53
CA LEU A 468 -6.44 8.55 19.43
C LEU A 468 -6.84 9.00 18.01
N LEU A 469 -7.78 8.28 17.39
CA LEU A 469 -8.30 8.48 16.03
C LEU A 469 -7.22 8.46 14.92
N ARG A 470 -6.09 7.80 15.18
CA ARG A 470 -4.95 7.73 14.25
C ARG A 470 -4.75 6.29 13.77
N VAL A 471 -4.93 6.05 12.47
CA VAL A 471 -4.94 4.69 11.91
C VAL A 471 -4.18 4.58 10.58
N PRO A 472 -3.53 3.44 10.30
CA PRO A 472 -2.89 3.21 9.00
C PRO A 472 -3.93 2.88 7.92
N LEU A 473 -3.72 3.41 6.71
CA LEU A 473 -4.57 3.12 5.54
C LEU A 473 -3.87 2.31 4.45
N GLY A 474 -2.54 2.32 4.43
CA GLY A 474 -1.76 1.82 3.31
C GLY A 474 -0.27 2.14 3.43
N LEU A 475 0.47 1.96 2.34
CA LEU A 475 1.89 2.33 2.25
C LEU A 475 2.08 3.49 1.28
N ARG A 476 2.94 4.44 1.65
CA ARG A 476 3.41 5.52 0.79
C ARG A 476 4.45 5.02 -0.21
N ALA A 477 4.74 5.83 -1.23
CA ALA A 477 5.77 5.53 -2.24
C ALA A 477 7.19 5.36 -1.67
N ASP A 478 7.48 5.90 -0.48
CA ASP A 478 8.73 5.73 0.27
C ASP A 478 8.74 4.50 1.19
N GLY A 479 7.66 3.70 1.21
CA GLY A 479 7.53 2.49 2.01
C GLY A 479 7.06 2.71 3.45
N GLU A 480 6.87 3.96 3.88
CA GLU A 480 6.33 4.29 5.20
C GLU A 480 4.79 4.12 5.23
N PRO A 481 4.19 3.72 6.37
CA PRO A 481 2.74 3.67 6.51
C PRO A 481 2.09 5.04 6.26
N LEU A 482 1.07 5.07 5.39
CA LEU A 482 0.18 6.22 5.30
C LEU A 482 -0.77 6.20 6.49
N ILE A 483 -0.70 7.22 7.32
CA ILE A 483 -1.54 7.36 8.51
C ILE A 483 -2.63 8.41 8.26
N LEU A 484 -3.88 8.06 8.58
CA LEU A 484 -4.99 8.99 8.69
C LEU A 484 -5.17 9.38 10.16
N ASP A 485 -5.23 10.69 10.42
CA ASP A 485 -5.43 11.24 11.75
C ASP A 485 -6.65 12.17 11.77
N LEU A 486 -7.78 11.66 12.28
CA LEU A 486 -9.05 12.40 12.29
C LEU A 486 -9.12 13.45 13.40
N LYS A 487 -8.09 13.61 14.22
CA LYS A 487 -8.08 14.65 15.26
C LYS A 487 -8.13 16.05 14.63
N GLU A 488 -8.55 17.02 15.43
CA GLU A 488 -8.55 18.41 15.03
C GLU A 488 -7.11 18.92 14.81
N ALA A 489 -6.95 19.92 13.95
CA ALA A 489 -5.65 20.57 13.72
C ALA A 489 -5.04 21.14 15.02
N ALA A 490 -5.87 21.55 15.98
CA ALA A 490 -5.43 21.98 17.31
C ALA A 490 -4.68 20.89 18.10
N ASP A 491 -4.98 19.61 17.85
CA ASP A 491 -4.30 18.46 18.43
C ASP A 491 -3.24 17.86 17.49
N ARG A 492 -2.82 18.62 16.47
CA ARG A 492 -1.90 18.17 15.41
C ARG A 492 -2.46 17.04 14.52
N GLY A 493 -3.78 16.88 14.48
CA GLY A 493 -4.45 16.00 13.52
C GLY A 493 -4.67 16.66 12.16
N MET A 494 -5.25 15.90 11.22
CA MET A 494 -5.49 16.35 9.84
C MET A 494 -6.84 17.07 9.67
N GLY A 495 -7.65 17.10 10.72
CA GLY A 495 -9.01 17.63 10.72
C GLY A 495 -10.07 16.52 10.74
N PRO A 496 -11.27 16.81 11.25
CA PRO A 496 -12.33 15.82 11.48
C PRO A 496 -13.13 15.45 10.22
N HIS A 497 -12.95 16.18 9.12
CA HIS A 497 -13.75 15.96 7.91
C HIS A 497 -12.86 15.86 6.67
N GLY A 498 -13.24 14.95 5.77
CA GLY A 498 -12.51 14.74 4.53
C GLY A 498 -13.34 14.14 3.41
N LEU A 499 -12.68 14.04 2.24
CA LEU A 499 -13.30 13.65 0.98
C LEU A 499 -12.51 12.53 0.31
N VAL A 500 -13.22 11.51 -0.17
CA VAL A 500 -12.70 10.40 -0.97
C VAL A 500 -13.31 10.48 -2.37
N VAL A 501 -12.47 10.56 -3.40
CA VAL A 501 -12.91 10.54 -4.81
C VAL A 501 -12.21 9.40 -5.52
N GLY A 502 -12.95 8.61 -6.29
CA GLY A 502 -12.37 7.52 -7.08
C GLY A 502 -13.38 6.84 -7.99
N ALA A 503 -13.01 6.64 -9.24
CA ALA A 503 -13.83 5.98 -10.25
C ALA A 503 -14.16 4.53 -9.86
N THR A 504 -15.14 3.92 -10.52
CA THR A 504 -15.45 2.49 -10.36
C THR A 504 -14.20 1.63 -10.62
N GLY A 505 -13.94 0.66 -9.74
CA GLY A 505 -12.75 -0.20 -9.83
C GLY A 505 -11.42 0.47 -9.45
N SER A 506 -11.45 1.69 -8.89
CA SER A 506 -10.24 2.36 -8.37
C SER A 506 -9.81 1.87 -6.98
N GLY A 507 -10.67 1.11 -6.27
CA GLY A 507 -10.43 0.66 -4.89
C GLY A 507 -11.09 1.51 -3.80
N LYS A 508 -12.04 2.39 -4.14
CA LYS A 508 -12.78 3.24 -3.17
C LYS A 508 -13.44 2.44 -2.05
N SER A 509 -14.24 1.41 -2.37
CA SER A 509 -14.93 0.60 -1.37
C SER A 509 -13.95 -0.10 -0.43
N GLU A 510 -12.84 -0.64 -0.96
CA GLU A 510 -11.79 -1.27 -0.14
C GLU A 510 -11.12 -0.28 0.80
N LEU A 511 -10.87 0.97 0.36
CA LEU A 511 -10.36 2.04 1.22
C LEU A 511 -11.33 2.37 2.36
N LEU A 512 -12.63 2.47 2.08
CA LEU A 512 -13.64 2.74 3.12
C LEU A 512 -13.72 1.59 4.13
N ARG A 513 -13.71 0.34 3.67
CA ARG A 513 -13.63 -0.86 4.52
C ARG A 513 -12.38 -0.86 5.39
N THR A 514 -11.23 -0.51 4.81
CA THR A 514 -9.95 -0.39 5.50
C THR A 514 -10.01 0.67 6.59
N ILE A 515 -10.62 1.83 6.35
CA ILE A 515 -10.79 2.88 7.36
C ILE A 515 -11.64 2.36 8.54
N VAL A 516 -12.80 1.74 8.26
CA VAL A 516 -13.71 1.22 9.29
C VAL A 516 -13.01 0.14 10.13
N ILE A 517 -12.41 -0.88 9.51
CA ILE A 517 -11.72 -1.96 10.24
C ILE A 517 -10.51 -1.44 10.99
N SER A 518 -9.74 -0.51 10.44
CA SER A 518 -8.59 0.04 11.15
C SER A 518 -9.01 0.77 12.42
N LEU A 519 -10.10 1.54 12.37
CA LEU A 519 -10.65 2.23 13.55
C LEU A 519 -11.26 1.23 14.54
N ALA A 520 -12.10 0.29 14.08
CA ALA A 520 -12.76 -0.70 14.93
C ALA A 520 -11.76 -1.65 15.61
N THR A 521 -10.66 -1.98 14.95
CA THR A 521 -9.60 -2.83 15.53
C THR A 521 -8.69 -2.04 16.48
N THR A 522 -8.67 -0.71 16.44
CA THR A 522 -7.76 0.09 17.29
C THR A 522 -8.45 0.86 18.41
N HIS A 523 -9.77 1.00 18.36
CA HIS A 523 -10.58 1.77 19.31
C HIS A 523 -11.79 0.96 19.74
N ASP A 524 -12.18 1.08 21.00
CA ASP A 524 -13.39 0.46 21.55
C ASP A 524 -14.68 1.22 21.16
N PRO A 525 -15.87 0.60 21.28
CA PRO A 525 -17.16 1.22 21.01
C PRO A 525 -17.56 2.38 21.94
N GLU A 526 -16.89 2.57 23.08
CA GLU A 526 -17.12 3.76 23.93
C GLU A 526 -16.25 4.95 23.46
N THR A 527 -15.33 4.71 22.53
CA THR A 527 -14.44 5.71 21.95
C THR A 527 -14.82 6.11 20.53
N VAL A 528 -15.19 5.17 19.65
CA VAL A 528 -15.53 5.45 18.24
C VAL A 528 -16.77 4.69 17.81
N ASN A 529 -17.71 5.40 17.18
CA ASN A 529 -18.91 4.82 16.56
C ASN A 529 -18.99 5.17 15.08
N PHE A 530 -19.73 4.36 14.33
CA PHE A 530 -19.95 4.56 12.90
C PHE A 530 -21.42 4.76 12.55
N VAL A 531 -21.68 5.71 11.65
CA VAL A 531 -22.91 5.74 10.83
C VAL A 531 -22.47 5.56 9.39
N LEU A 532 -22.93 4.47 8.77
CA LEU A 532 -22.51 4.07 7.43
C LEU A 532 -23.69 4.26 6.47
N VAL A 533 -23.53 5.12 5.47
CA VAL A 533 -24.56 5.45 4.48
C VAL A 533 -24.09 5.02 3.10
N ASP A 534 -24.85 4.13 2.45
CA ASP A 534 -24.65 3.69 1.07
C ASP A 534 -25.89 4.02 0.23
N PHE A 535 -25.73 4.96 -0.70
CA PHE A 535 -26.86 5.42 -1.52
C PHE A 535 -27.27 4.41 -2.60
N LYS A 536 -26.29 3.81 -3.30
CA LYS A 536 -26.51 2.96 -4.50
C LYS A 536 -26.80 1.49 -4.18
N GLY A 537 -26.90 1.12 -2.90
CA GLY A 537 -27.13 -0.27 -2.48
C GLY A 537 -25.89 -1.14 -2.64
N GLY A 538 -24.69 -0.56 -2.53
CA GLY A 538 -23.47 -1.33 -2.49
C GLY A 538 -23.42 -2.25 -1.27
N ALA A 539 -22.82 -3.42 -1.42
CA ALA A 539 -22.42 -4.27 -0.29
C ALA A 539 -21.17 -3.71 0.42
N SER A 540 -20.88 -2.40 0.32
CA SER A 540 -19.66 -1.80 0.84
C SER A 540 -19.62 -1.89 2.37
N PHE A 541 -20.78 -1.73 3.02
CA PHE A 541 -20.90 -1.61 4.48
C PHE A 541 -21.78 -2.65 5.17
N ALA A 542 -22.53 -3.47 4.43
CA ALA A 542 -23.51 -4.40 5.01
C ALA A 542 -22.86 -5.39 6.01
N ASP A 543 -21.63 -5.83 5.70
CA ASP A 543 -20.86 -6.78 6.51
C ASP A 543 -20.52 -6.22 7.90
N PHE A 544 -20.53 -4.90 8.09
CA PHE A 544 -20.21 -4.25 9.36
C PHE A 544 -21.35 -4.27 10.38
N ALA A 545 -22.54 -4.76 10.04
CA ALA A 545 -23.69 -4.75 10.95
C ALA A 545 -23.45 -5.48 12.29
N ALA A 546 -22.52 -6.43 12.32
CA ALA A 546 -22.13 -7.15 13.52
C ALA A 546 -21.11 -6.40 14.40
N LEU A 547 -20.49 -5.32 13.91
CA LEU A 547 -19.53 -4.56 14.73
C LEU A 547 -20.26 -3.78 15.83
N PRO A 548 -19.79 -3.86 17.08
CA PRO A 548 -20.40 -3.13 18.20
C PRO A 548 -20.30 -1.61 18.08
N HIS A 549 -19.35 -1.10 17.29
CA HIS A 549 -19.17 0.33 17.02
C HIS A 549 -20.28 0.93 16.14
N VAL A 550 -21.05 0.11 15.43
CA VAL A 550 -22.01 0.59 14.43
C VAL A 550 -23.27 1.09 15.12
N ALA A 551 -23.50 2.41 15.02
CA ALA A 551 -24.69 3.09 15.52
C ALA A 551 -25.81 3.19 14.47
N GLY A 552 -25.51 2.84 13.21
CA GLY A 552 -26.48 2.87 12.12
C GLY A 552 -25.88 2.45 10.78
N ILE A 553 -26.57 1.56 10.05
CA ILE A 553 -26.29 1.24 8.65
C ILE A 553 -27.52 1.59 7.83
N ILE A 554 -27.29 2.43 6.82
CA ILE A 554 -28.31 2.93 5.92
C ILE A 554 -27.89 2.52 4.52
N THR A 555 -28.66 1.63 3.89
CA THR A 555 -28.37 1.13 2.54
C THR A 555 -29.56 1.33 1.61
N ASN A 556 -29.29 1.30 0.31
CA ASN A 556 -30.30 1.26 -0.75
C ASN A 556 -31.30 2.44 -0.73
N LEU A 557 -30.81 3.65 -0.46
CA LEU A 557 -31.63 4.87 -0.44
C LEU A 557 -32.20 5.27 -1.81
N GLN A 558 -31.69 4.70 -2.90
CA GLN A 558 -32.16 4.99 -4.25
C GLN A 558 -33.63 4.59 -4.50
N GLU A 559 -34.09 3.53 -3.86
CA GLU A 559 -35.42 2.97 -4.10
C GLU A 559 -36.52 3.67 -3.29
N ASP A 560 -36.17 4.28 -2.15
CA ASP A 560 -37.14 4.86 -1.21
C ASP A 560 -36.72 6.25 -0.72
N VAL A 561 -37.37 7.28 -1.28
CA VAL A 561 -37.12 8.68 -0.93
C VAL A 561 -37.53 8.99 0.52
N SER A 562 -38.51 8.26 1.08
CA SER A 562 -38.92 8.49 2.48
C SER A 562 -37.80 8.13 3.47
N LEU A 563 -36.95 7.17 3.12
CA LEU A 563 -35.76 6.84 3.92
C LEU A 563 -34.71 7.94 3.87
N VAL A 564 -34.56 8.64 2.74
CA VAL A 564 -33.65 9.81 2.63
C VAL A 564 -34.07 10.89 3.63
N ASP A 565 -35.37 11.11 3.79
CA ASP A 565 -35.89 12.09 4.74
C ASP A 565 -35.67 11.66 6.19
N ARG A 566 -35.89 10.38 6.47
CA ARG A 566 -35.64 9.78 7.77
C ARG A 566 -34.17 9.86 8.19
N VAL A 567 -33.24 9.70 7.24
CA VAL A 567 -31.79 9.82 7.48
C VAL A 567 -31.43 11.25 7.87
N TYR A 568 -32.00 12.23 7.18
CA TYR A 568 -31.82 13.65 7.50
C TYR A 568 -32.22 13.92 8.95
N ASP A 569 -33.43 13.50 9.33
CA ASP A 569 -33.97 13.73 10.68
C ASP A 569 -33.16 12.99 11.75
N SER A 570 -32.71 11.76 11.48
CA SER A 570 -31.90 10.97 12.42
C SER A 570 -30.54 11.61 12.70
N LEU A 571 -29.88 12.13 11.66
CA LEU A 571 -28.60 12.84 11.76
C LEU A 571 -28.75 14.21 12.44
N LEU A 572 -29.81 14.95 12.11
CA LEU A 572 -30.14 16.20 12.79
C LEU A 572 -30.44 15.96 14.28
N GLY A 573 -31.19 14.90 14.58
CA GLY A 573 -31.49 14.44 15.93
C GLY A 573 -30.22 14.16 16.74
N GLU A 574 -29.24 13.48 16.13
CA GLU A 574 -27.96 13.18 16.80
C GLU A 574 -27.16 14.44 17.11
N GLN A 575 -27.14 15.40 16.19
CA GLN A 575 -26.51 16.69 16.44
C GLN A 575 -27.16 17.39 17.64
N GLN A 576 -28.49 17.46 17.67
CA GLN A 576 -29.24 18.10 18.76
C GLN A 576 -29.10 17.34 20.09
N ARG A 577 -29.04 16.01 20.05
CA ARG A 577 -28.82 15.16 21.23
C ARG A 577 -27.46 15.44 21.87
N ARG A 578 -26.39 15.43 21.07
CA ARG A 578 -25.03 15.72 21.56
C ARG A 578 -24.89 17.14 22.12
N GLN A 579 -25.55 18.13 21.49
CA GLN A 579 -25.60 19.49 22.03
C GLN A 579 -26.28 19.54 23.40
N ARG A 580 -27.42 18.85 23.57
CA ARG A 580 -28.10 18.72 24.86
C ARG A 580 -27.22 18.01 25.90
N MET A 581 -26.54 16.93 25.54
CA MET A 581 -25.62 16.24 26.45
C MET A 581 -24.50 17.16 26.98
N LEU A 582 -23.89 17.98 26.12
CA LEU A 582 -22.88 18.97 26.55
C LEU A 582 -23.47 20.03 27.49
N HIS A 583 -24.67 20.50 27.17
CA HIS A 583 -25.41 21.47 27.99
C HIS A 583 -25.75 20.88 29.38
N ASP A 584 -26.34 19.70 29.43
CA ASP A 584 -26.82 19.06 30.66
C ASP A 584 -25.67 18.57 31.55
N ALA A 585 -24.50 18.28 30.95
CA ALA A 585 -23.27 17.99 31.68
C ALA A 585 -22.58 19.23 32.29
N GLY A 586 -23.28 20.37 32.40
CA GLY A 586 -22.75 21.60 33.00
C GLY A 586 -22.22 22.60 31.96
N ASN A 587 -22.86 22.66 30.79
CA ASN A 587 -22.56 23.59 29.70
C ASN A 587 -21.10 23.52 29.22
N LEU A 588 -20.66 22.31 28.90
CA LEU A 588 -19.31 22.03 28.39
C LEU A 588 -19.16 22.49 26.94
N ASP A 589 -17.96 22.93 26.56
CA ASP A 589 -17.72 23.49 25.23
C ASP A 589 -17.56 22.42 24.14
N ASN A 590 -17.05 21.23 24.51
CA ASN A 590 -16.69 20.19 23.56
C ASN A 590 -16.62 18.80 24.17
N ILE A 591 -16.59 17.79 23.29
CA ILE A 591 -16.51 16.37 23.62
C ILE A 591 -15.28 16.01 24.46
N LYS A 592 -14.16 16.72 24.35
CA LYS A 592 -12.95 16.42 25.15
C LYS A 592 -13.22 16.66 26.63
N GLN A 593 -13.82 17.81 26.96
CA GLN A 593 -14.26 18.13 28.33
C GLN A 593 -15.32 17.13 28.82
N TYR A 594 -16.28 16.76 27.95
CA TYR A 594 -17.31 15.77 28.29
C TYR A 594 -16.70 14.42 28.65
N ARG A 595 -15.79 13.90 27.83
CA ARG A 595 -15.11 12.62 28.06
C ARG A 595 -14.20 12.65 29.30
N GLU A 596 -13.55 13.78 29.57
CA GLU A 596 -12.77 13.95 30.81
C GLU A 596 -13.68 13.92 32.04
N LYS A 597 -14.87 14.54 31.98
CA LYS A 597 -15.87 14.49 33.05
C LYS A 597 -16.49 13.10 33.22
N TRP A 598 -16.87 12.44 32.12
CA TRP A 598 -17.40 11.08 32.12
C TRP A 598 -16.44 10.08 32.81
N ARG A 599 -15.13 10.22 32.63
CA ARG A 599 -14.13 9.40 33.35
C ARG A 599 -14.16 9.57 34.87
N SER A 600 -14.63 10.72 35.36
CA SER A 600 -14.80 10.99 36.79
C SER A 600 -16.21 10.68 37.30
N ASP A 601 -17.20 10.60 36.40
CA ASP A 601 -18.60 10.28 36.69
C ASP A 601 -19.14 9.26 35.69
N PRO A 602 -18.92 7.94 35.94
CA PRO A 602 -19.36 6.87 35.05
C PRO A 602 -20.88 6.69 34.98
N THR A 603 -21.67 7.47 35.74
CA THR A 603 -23.14 7.46 35.62
C THR A 603 -23.64 8.24 34.40
N MET A 604 -22.78 9.10 33.84
CA MET A 604 -23.06 9.81 32.60
C MET A 604 -23.05 8.86 31.40
N GLU A 605 -23.92 9.11 30.43
CA GLU A 605 -23.93 8.37 29.17
C GLU A 605 -22.61 8.60 28.39
N PRO A 606 -21.95 7.55 27.84
CA PRO A 606 -20.74 7.74 27.06
C PRO A 606 -21.00 8.51 25.76
N MET A 607 -20.11 9.45 25.43
CA MET A 607 -20.11 10.17 24.15
C MET A 607 -18.88 9.76 23.32
N PRO A 608 -18.99 8.72 22.47
CA PRO A 608 -17.94 8.34 21.53
C PRO A 608 -17.85 9.34 20.37
N HIS A 609 -16.68 9.40 19.73
CA HIS A 609 -16.54 10.10 18.45
C HIS A 609 -17.36 9.38 17.38
N LEU A 610 -18.21 10.11 16.66
CA LEU A 610 -19.07 9.53 15.62
C LEU A 610 -18.48 9.80 14.25
N VAL A 611 -18.07 8.75 13.54
CA VAL A 611 -17.59 8.85 12.17
C VAL A 611 -18.74 8.50 11.23
N ILE A 612 -19.19 9.50 10.47
CA ILE A 612 -20.26 9.36 9.48
C ILE A 612 -19.60 9.17 8.12
N LEU A 613 -19.70 7.96 7.57
CA LEU A 613 -19.20 7.62 6.24
C LEU A 613 -20.37 7.63 5.27
N ALA A 614 -20.37 8.55 4.31
CA ALA A 614 -21.41 8.64 3.29
C ALA A 614 -20.84 8.32 1.91
N ASP A 615 -21.11 7.11 1.42
CA ASP A 615 -20.76 6.72 0.06
C ASP A 615 -21.79 7.19 -0.96
N GLU A 616 -21.29 7.64 -2.10
CA GLU A 616 -22.06 8.29 -3.16
C GLU A 616 -22.85 9.51 -2.68
N PHE A 617 -22.29 10.30 -1.75
CA PHE A 617 -22.97 11.44 -1.13
C PHE A 617 -23.45 12.51 -2.15
N ALA A 618 -22.80 12.59 -3.32
CA ALA A 618 -23.18 13.51 -4.39
C ALA A 618 -24.59 13.22 -4.92
N GLU A 619 -25.03 11.97 -4.90
CA GLU A 619 -26.36 11.52 -5.29
C GLU A 619 -27.39 11.83 -4.19
N LEU A 620 -26.98 11.72 -2.92
CA LEU A 620 -27.81 12.08 -1.76
C LEU A 620 -28.21 13.56 -1.81
N ILE A 621 -27.25 14.44 -2.08
CA ILE A 621 -27.50 15.89 -2.22
C ILE A 621 -28.38 16.20 -3.44
N GLU A 622 -28.23 15.44 -4.53
CA GLU A 622 -29.04 15.63 -5.74
C GLU A 622 -30.53 15.31 -5.48
N LYS A 623 -30.82 14.27 -4.69
CA LYS A 623 -32.20 13.94 -4.30
C LYS A 623 -32.77 14.92 -3.29
N ARG A 624 -31.99 15.32 -2.28
CA ARG A 624 -32.43 16.24 -1.23
C ARG A 624 -31.35 17.31 -0.98
N PRO A 625 -31.45 18.49 -1.63
CA PRO A 625 -30.45 19.56 -1.50
C PRO A 625 -30.21 20.06 -0.07
N ASP A 626 -31.23 19.98 0.80
CA ASP A 626 -31.14 20.41 2.22
C ASP A 626 -30.05 19.67 3.01
N PHE A 627 -29.60 18.49 2.56
CA PHE A 627 -28.45 17.80 3.17
C PHE A 627 -27.18 18.64 3.14
N LEU A 628 -27.01 19.51 2.13
CA LEU A 628 -25.86 20.41 2.06
C LEU A 628 -25.81 21.33 3.28
N ASP A 629 -26.95 21.91 3.66
CA ASP A 629 -27.06 22.80 4.83
C ASP A 629 -26.81 22.06 6.14
N LEU A 630 -27.31 20.83 6.25
CA LEU A 630 -27.03 19.96 7.40
C LEU A 630 -25.54 19.65 7.51
N PHE A 631 -24.89 19.24 6.42
CA PHE A 631 -23.46 18.93 6.42
C PHE A 631 -22.59 20.17 6.63
N MET A 632 -22.98 21.35 6.14
CA MET A 632 -22.29 22.61 6.45
C MET A 632 -22.42 22.96 7.93
N THR A 633 -23.60 22.76 8.51
CA THR A 633 -23.84 22.98 9.95
C THR A 633 -22.98 22.01 10.77
N MET A 634 -23.00 20.72 10.45
CA MET A 634 -22.14 19.71 11.07
C MET A 634 -20.65 19.99 10.82
N GLY A 635 -20.24 20.51 9.67
CA GLY A 635 -18.85 20.92 9.42
C GLY A 635 -18.40 22.10 10.30
N ARG A 636 -19.34 22.93 10.77
CA ARG A 636 -19.08 24.08 11.63
C ARG A 636 -19.04 23.71 13.12
N VAL A 637 -20.03 22.94 13.60
CA VAL A 637 -20.17 22.59 15.03
C VAL A 637 -19.81 21.13 15.36
N GLY A 638 -19.62 20.27 14.36
CA GLY A 638 -19.39 18.84 14.53
C GLY A 638 -18.10 18.54 15.26
N ARG A 639 -17.05 19.34 15.06
CA ARG A 639 -15.76 19.18 15.75
C ARG A 639 -15.91 19.17 17.29
N SER A 640 -16.71 20.10 17.84
CA SER A 640 -16.96 20.18 19.29
C SER A 640 -17.90 19.06 19.77
N LEU A 641 -18.76 18.54 18.91
CA LEU A 641 -19.66 17.42 19.20
C LEU A 641 -19.00 16.05 18.98
N GLY A 642 -17.76 16.02 18.49
CA GLY A 642 -17.05 14.80 18.11
C GLY A 642 -17.62 14.09 16.89
N LEU A 643 -18.31 14.83 16.00
CA LEU A 643 -18.79 14.35 14.71
C LEU A 643 -17.67 14.49 13.66
N HIS A 644 -17.35 13.39 12.98
CA HIS A 644 -16.37 13.31 11.89
C HIS A 644 -17.11 12.93 10.60
N LEU A 645 -16.83 13.62 9.50
CA LEU A 645 -17.57 13.45 8.24
C LEU A 645 -16.61 12.98 7.16
N LEU A 646 -16.86 11.79 6.60
CA LEU A 646 -16.10 11.27 5.48
C LEU A 646 -17.03 11.05 4.29
N PHE A 647 -16.93 11.94 3.32
CA PHE A 647 -17.71 11.85 2.09
C PHE A 647 -16.95 11.06 1.05
N ALA A 648 -17.64 10.15 0.35
CA ALA A 648 -17.07 9.37 -0.74
C ALA A 648 -17.93 9.47 -1.99
N THR A 649 -17.33 9.61 -3.16
CA THR A 649 -18.06 9.67 -4.44
C THR A 649 -17.26 9.08 -5.59
N GLN A 650 -17.96 8.47 -6.55
CA GLN A 650 -17.37 8.04 -7.82
C GLN A 650 -17.03 9.20 -8.76
N ARG A 651 -17.85 10.25 -8.73
CA ARG A 651 -17.69 11.44 -9.59
C ARG A 651 -17.96 12.69 -8.77
N LEU A 652 -17.22 13.75 -9.08
CA LEU A 652 -17.34 15.02 -8.38
C LEU A 652 -17.50 16.15 -9.39
N ASP A 653 -18.67 16.79 -9.36
CA ASP A 653 -18.90 18.05 -10.05
C ASP A 653 -18.61 19.19 -9.07
N GLU A 654 -17.81 20.18 -9.49
CA GLU A 654 -17.34 21.30 -8.65
C GLU A 654 -18.49 22.10 -7.99
N GLY A 655 -19.66 22.16 -8.64
CA GLY A 655 -20.85 22.80 -8.08
C GLY A 655 -21.47 22.08 -6.87
N ARG A 656 -21.24 20.77 -6.70
CA ARG A 656 -21.93 19.93 -5.71
C ARG A 656 -21.36 20.04 -4.29
N ILE A 657 -20.11 20.48 -4.14
CA ILE A 657 -19.43 20.63 -2.82
C ILE A 657 -19.23 22.08 -2.42
N ARG A 658 -19.86 23.01 -3.14
CA ARG A 658 -19.71 24.43 -2.89
C ARG A 658 -20.14 24.77 -1.46
N GLY A 659 -19.23 25.34 -0.68
CA GLY A 659 -19.44 25.65 0.74
C GLY A 659 -18.89 24.59 1.71
N LEU A 660 -18.84 23.31 1.30
CA LEU A 660 -18.24 22.24 2.11
C LEU A 660 -16.71 22.21 2.03
N GLU A 661 -16.12 22.66 0.91
CA GLU A 661 -14.67 22.61 0.67
C GLU A 661 -13.81 23.17 1.81
N GLY A 662 -14.25 24.25 2.46
CA GLY A 662 -13.54 24.88 3.57
C GLY A 662 -13.53 24.05 4.85
N HIS A 663 -14.39 23.03 4.95
CA HIS A 663 -14.48 22.12 6.08
C HIS A 663 -13.73 20.79 5.84
N LEU A 664 -13.48 20.43 4.58
CA LEU A 664 -12.86 19.16 4.16
C LEU A 664 -11.34 19.29 4.01
N ARG A 665 -10.61 19.11 5.12
CA ARG A 665 -9.16 19.34 5.19
C ARG A 665 -8.31 18.28 4.50
N TYR A 666 -8.63 17.00 4.71
CA TYR A 666 -7.92 15.90 4.08
C TYR A 666 -8.72 15.37 2.89
N ARG A 667 -8.02 15.06 1.80
CA ARG A 667 -8.58 14.61 0.53
C ARG A 667 -7.82 13.38 0.05
N ILE A 668 -8.55 12.31 -0.23
CA ILE A 668 -8.03 11.07 -0.77
C ILE A 668 -8.56 10.93 -2.19
N CYS A 669 -7.67 10.97 -3.18
CA CYS A 669 -8.04 10.92 -4.58
C CYS A 669 -7.41 9.67 -5.21
N LEU A 670 -8.24 8.65 -5.44
CA LEU A 670 -7.88 7.49 -6.24
C LEU A 670 -8.01 7.83 -7.73
N ARG A 671 -7.79 6.85 -8.61
CA ARG A 671 -7.93 7.05 -10.06
C ARG A 671 -9.30 7.66 -10.43
N THR A 672 -9.28 8.82 -11.09
CA THR A 672 -10.48 9.57 -11.54
C THR A 672 -10.82 9.28 -13.01
N PHE A 673 -12.00 9.69 -13.48
CA PHE A 673 -12.40 9.55 -14.89
C PHE A 673 -11.80 10.67 -15.77
N SER A 674 -11.51 11.82 -15.18
CA SER A 674 -10.96 12.98 -15.90
C SER A 674 -9.90 13.74 -15.10
N ALA A 675 -9.07 14.50 -15.82
CA ALA A 675 -8.08 15.41 -15.24
C ALA A 675 -8.73 16.58 -14.48
N SER A 676 -9.91 17.03 -14.89
CA SER A 676 -10.67 18.10 -14.21
C SER A 676 -11.13 17.67 -12.82
N GLU A 677 -11.68 16.45 -12.68
CA GLU A 677 -12.06 15.89 -11.38
C GLU A 677 -10.86 15.84 -10.41
N SER A 678 -9.70 15.35 -10.89
CA SER A 678 -8.47 15.35 -10.09
C SER A 678 -8.06 16.77 -9.68
N THR A 679 -8.19 17.74 -10.59
CA THR A 679 -7.79 19.13 -10.34
C THR A 679 -8.71 19.79 -9.31
N SER A 680 -10.02 19.57 -9.35
CA SER A 680 -10.94 20.14 -8.35
C SER A 680 -10.68 19.58 -6.94
N VAL A 681 -10.25 18.31 -6.83
CA VAL A 681 -9.93 17.69 -5.52
C VAL A 681 -8.53 18.04 -5.04
N LEU A 682 -7.50 17.82 -5.87
CA LEU A 682 -6.10 17.92 -5.47
C LEU A 682 -5.44 19.26 -5.82
N GLY A 683 -6.03 20.03 -6.73
CA GLY A 683 -5.40 21.19 -7.38
C GLY A 683 -4.47 20.81 -8.55
N LYS A 684 -4.36 19.51 -8.88
CA LYS A 684 -3.51 18.97 -9.95
C LYS A 684 -4.19 17.79 -10.66
N PRO A 685 -3.84 17.50 -11.93
CA PRO A 685 -4.43 16.39 -12.68
C PRO A 685 -3.82 15.01 -12.36
N ASP A 686 -2.93 14.90 -11.38
CA ASP A 686 -2.09 13.71 -11.13
C ASP A 686 -2.89 12.41 -10.93
N ALA A 687 -4.06 12.46 -10.28
CA ALA A 687 -4.86 11.25 -10.00
C ALA A 687 -5.45 10.61 -11.26
N TYR A 688 -5.60 11.39 -12.34
CA TYR A 688 -6.05 10.85 -13.64
C TYR A 688 -5.00 9.94 -14.29
N TYR A 689 -3.71 10.19 -14.02
CA TYR A 689 -2.59 9.42 -14.57
C TYR A 689 -2.18 8.22 -13.72
N LEU A 690 -2.95 7.91 -12.67
CA LEU A 690 -2.71 6.74 -11.82
C LEU A 690 -2.88 5.43 -12.61
N PRO A 691 -2.11 4.38 -12.26
CA PRO A 691 -2.19 3.08 -12.93
C PRO A 691 -3.57 2.44 -12.76
N SER A 692 -3.89 1.48 -13.64
CA SER A 692 -5.18 0.76 -13.59
C SER A 692 -5.34 -0.13 -12.36
N ALA A 693 -4.25 -0.45 -11.64
CA ALA A 693 -4.28 -1.26 -10.43
C ALA A 693 -5.08 -0.54 -9.32
N PRO A 694 -6.05 -1.23 -8.68
CA PRO A 694 -6.88 -0.63 -7.63
C PRO A 694 -6.06 -0.32 -6.37
N GLY A 695 -6.51 0.66 -5.61
CA GLY A 695 -5.94 1.07 -4.33
C GLY A 695 -4.78 2.07 -4.44
N VAL A 696 -4.30 2.41 -5.63
CA VAL A 696 -3.30 3.49 -5.78
C VAL A 696 -4.01 4.84 -5.77
N GLY A 697 -3.49 5.79 -4.98
CA GLY A 697 -4.09 7.11 -4.82
C GLY A 697 -3.10 8.18 -4.37
N TYR A 698 -3.60 9.42 -4.34
CA TYR A 698 -2.94 10.55 -3.70
C TYR A 698 -3.68 10.94 -2.43
N PHE A 699 -2.91 11.19 -1.38
CA PHE A 699 -3.37 11.71 -0.11
C PHE A 699 -2.88 13.15 0.05
N LYS A 700 -3.83 14.08 0.22
CA LYS A 700 -3.56 15.51 0.39
C LYS A 700 -4.14 16.01 1.71
N VAL A 701 -3.38 16.79 2.45
CA VAL A 701 -3.86 17.54 3.63
C VAL A 701 -3.40 18.97 3.49
N ASP A 702 -4.34 19.90 3.49
CA ASP A 702 -4.09 21.34 3.31
C ASP A 702 -3.11 21.61 2.14
N THR A 703 -2.01 22.33 2.38
CA THR A 703 -0.96 22.63 1.39
C THR A 703 0.30 21.80 1.55
N ASP A 704 0.52 21.21 2.74
CA ASP A 704 1.84 20.75 3.16
C ASP A 704 2.06 19.25 2.93
N THR A 705 0.96 18.50 2.83
CA THR A 705 1.00 17.05 2.67
C THR A 705 0.49 16.66 1.30
N TYR A 706 1.32 15.97 0.52
CA TYR A 706 0.96 15.40 -0.77
C TYR A 706 1.74 14.11 -1.01
N HIS A 707 1.07 12.96 -0.80
CA HIS A 707 1.72 11.64 -0.86
C HIS A 707 0.99 10.70 -1.80
N MET A 708 1.74 10.06 -2.69
CA MET A 708 1.25 8.90 -3.43
C MET A 708 1.31 7.67 -2.52
N PHE A 709 0.25 6.86 -2.52
CA PHE A 709 0.13 5.69 -1.66
C PHE A 709 -0.62 4.54 -2.34
N LYS A 710 -0.54 3.35 -1.74
CA LYS A 710 -1.32 2.16 -2.04
C LYS A 710 -2.12 1.76 -0.81
N THR A 711 -3.44 1.70 -0.93
CA THR A 711 -4.39 1.23 0.09
C THR A 711 -4.08 -0.20 0.50
N ALA A 712 -4.14 -0.47 1.80
CA ALA A 712 -4.06 -1.83 2.33
C ALA A 712 -5.36 -2.60 2.07
N LEU A 713 -5.28 -3.92 1.94
CA LEU A 713 -6.41 -4.81 1.73
C LEU A 713 -6.81 -5.47 3.05
N ILE A 714 -8.11 -5.60 3.26
CA ILE A 714 -8.73 -6.38 4.35
C ILE A 714 -9.72 -7.42 3.82
N SER A 715 -10.25 -7.24 2.61
CA SER A 715 -11.11 -8.24 1.95
C SER A 715 -10.33 -9.37 1.26
N VAL A 716 -9.11 -9.70 1.72
CA VAL A 716 -8.36 -10.85 1.22
C VAL A 716 -8.88 -12.16 1.83
N PRO A 717 -8.85 -13.30 1.14
CA PRO A 717 -9.28 -14.58 1.71
C PRO A 717 -8.54 -14.90 3.01
N PHE A 718 -9.27 -15.25 4.07
CA PHE A 718 -8.68 -15.69 5.32
C PHE A 718 -8.13 -17.11 5.16
N VAL A 719 -6.92 -17.32 5.67
CA VAL A 719 -6.31 -18.64 5.76
C VAL A 719 -5.99 -18.87 7.25
N PRO A 720 -6.71 -19.78 7.94
CA PRO A 720 -6.51 -20.05 9.35
C PRO A 720 -5.05 -20.38 9.68
N VAL A 721 -4.62 -20.00 10.89
CA VAL A 721 -3.23 -20.24 11.35
C VAL A 721 -2.95 -21.72 11.64
N GLN A 722 -3.93 -22.63 11.49
CA GLN A 722 -3.65 -24.07 11.41
C GLN A 722 -2.79 -24.34 10.17
N GLU A 723 -1.49 -24.59 10.40
CA GLU A 723 -0.38 -24.72 9.43
C GLU A 723 0.46 -23.47 9.10
N GLN A 724 0.49 -22.44 9.95
CA GLN A 724 1.69 -21.60 10.03
C GLN A 724 2.60 -22.09 11.15
N VAL A 725 3.27 -23.21 10.88
CA VAL A 725 4.51 -23.56 11.57
C VAL A 725 5.38 -22.30 11.55
N SER A 726 5.76 -21.84 12.75
CA SER A 726 6.67 -20.73 13.05
C SER A 726 7.54 -20.25 11.85
N PRO A 727 7.76 -18.94 11.63
CA PRO A 727 8.69 -18.43 10.61
C PRO A 727 10.13 -19.01 10.70
N LEU A 728 10.45 -19.71 11.79
CA LEU A 728 11.69 -20.48 11.98
C LEU A 728 11.67 -21.88 11.33
N ALA A 729 10.59 -22.33 10.69
CA ALA A 729 10.35 -23.74 10.39
C ALA A 729 9.86 -24.06 8.96
N ARG A 730 10.34 -23.35 7.94
CA ARG A 730 10.44 -23.93 6.58
C ARG A 730 11.90 -24.00 6.17
N ILE A 731 12.67 -24.81 6.90
CA ILE A 731 13.90 -25.39 6.35
C ILE A 731 13.43 -26.29 5.21
N ARG A 732 13.66 -25.86 3.97
CA ARG A 732 13.44 -26.69 2.80
C ARG A 732 14.80 -27.16 2.32
N ASP A 733 14.92 -28.47 2.15
CA ASP A 733 16.09 -29.02 1.51
C ASP A 733 16.13 -28.60 0.05
N PHE A 734 17.34 -28.34 -0.43
CA PHE A 734 17.59 -28.05 -1.83
C PHE A 734 18.82 -28.82 -2.29
N THR A 735 18.81 -29.19 -3.56
CA THR A 735 19.85 -30.02 -4.17
C THR A 735 21.19 -29.28 -4.26
N SER A 736 22.24 -30.01 -4.66
CA SER A 736 23.54 -29.42 -5.02
C SER A 736 23.44 -28.36 -6.13
N THR A 737 22.35 -28.38 -6.90
CA THR A 737 22.05 -27.46 -8.01
C THR A 737 21.12 -26.32 -7.60
N GLY A 738 20.77 -26.18 -6.31
CA GLY A 738 19.89 -25.08 -5.88
C GLY A 738 18.41 -25.30 -6.24
N THR A 739 18.00 -26.52 -6.59
CA THR A 739 16.59 -26.84 -6.83
C THR A 739 15.93 -27.23 -5.51
N LEU A 740 14.79 -26.63 -5.16
CA LEU A 740 14.08 -27.00 -3.95
C LEU A 740 13.55 -28.43 -4.08
N VAL A 741 13.84 -29.26 -3.08
CA VAL A 741 13.30 -30.62 -3.02
C VAL A 741 11.78 -30.50 -2.82
N LYS A 742 11.02 -31.20 -3.68
CA LYS A 742 9.57 -31.33 -3.50
C LYS A 742 9.36 -32.15 -2.21
N HIS A 743 8.64 -31.61 -1.22
CA HIS A 743 8.20 -32.40 -0.08
C HIS A 743 7.28 -33.50 -0.61
N GLN A 744 7.77 -34.74 -0.70
CA GLN A 744 6.88 -35.87 -0.59
C GLN A 744 6.51 -35.94 0.88
N TYR A 745 5.29 -35.55 1.23
CA TYR A 745 4.73 -35.97 2.51
C TYR A 745 4.83 -37.50 2.51
N ALA A 746 5.72 -38.05 3.34
CA ALA A 746 5.55 -39.42 3.76
C ALA A 746 4.15 -39.46 4.35
N SER A 747 3.27 -40.22 3.72
CA SER A 747 1.95 -40.55 4.23
C SER A 747 2.15 -41.20 5.59
N LEU A 748 2.23 -40.37 6.62
CA LEU A 748 1.90 -40.78 7.97
C LEU A 748 0.49 -41.32 7.83
N THR A 749 0.38 -42.63 8.01
CA THR A 749 -0.86 -43.37 8.24
C THR A 749 -1.50 -42.87 9.54
N ALA A 750 -1.91 -41.62 9.57
CA ALA A 750 -3.24 -41.28 10.00
C ALA A 750 -3.86 -40.80 8.70
N THR A 751 -4.77 -41.58 8.12
CA THR A 751 -5.79 -40.96 7.28
C THR A 751 -6.29 -39.80 8.12
N PRO A 752 -6.07 -38.52 7.74
CA PRO A 752 -7.07 -37.57 8.10
C PRO A 752 -8.25 -38.14 7.34
N THR A 753 -9.15 -38.80 8.06
CA THR A 753 -10.53 -38.75 7.64
C THR A 753 -10.73 -37.27 7.47
N MET A 754 -10.59 -36.78 6.24
CA MET A 754 -11.41 -35.70 5.77
C MET A 754 -12.79 -36.25 6.05
N LEU A 755 -13.26 -35.98 7.28
CA LEU A 755 -14.61 -35.53 7.43
C LEU A 755 -14.66 -34.36 6.47
N LEU A 756 -14.97 -34.70 5.21
CA LEU A 756 -15.91 -33.96 4.42
C LEU A 756 -17.12 -33.82 5.35
N GLN A 757 -17.02 -32.87 6.28
CA GLN A 757 -18.18 -32.12 6.68
C GLN A 757 -18.55 -31.42 5.39
N ASP A 758 -19.53 -32.02 4.72
CA ASP A 758 -20.33 -31.44 3.65
C ASP A 758 -21.11 -30.23 4.20
N GLU A 759 -20.39 -29.25 4.73
CA GLU A 759 -20.85 -27.88 4.81
C GLU A 759 -19.88 -27.09 3.96
N ALA A 760 -20.38 -26.47 2.90
CA ALA A 760 -19.64 -25.52 2.11
C ALA A 760 -19.04 -24.48 3.07
N SER A 761 -17.77 -24.61 3.45
CA SER A 761 -17.11 -23.60 4.27
C SER A 761 -17.05 -22.36 3.40
N GLU A 762 -17.91 -21.39 3.68
CA GLU A 762 -17.87 -20.08 3.06
C GLU A 762 -16.42 -19.58 3.08
N LEU A 763 -15.92 -19.13 1.93
CA LEU A 763 -14.60 -18.51 1.84
C LEU A 763 -14.64 -17.19 2.62
N HIS A 764 -14.45 -17.25 3.94
CA HIS A 764 -14.40 -16.06 4.78
C HIS A 764 -13.18 -15.21 4.42
N THR A 765 -13.36 -13.90 4.41
CA THR A 765 -12.27 -12.93 4.26
C THR A 765 -11.63 -12.58 5.61
N GLU A 766 -10.44 -11.98 5.53
CA GLU A 766 -9.86 -11.07 6.51
C GLU A 766 -10.84 -10.42 7.47
N MET A 767 -11.65 -9.59 6.80
CA MET A 767 -12.65 -8.72 7.37
C MET A 767 -13.70 -9.52 8.13
N ASP A 768 -14.24 -10.60 7.56
CA ASP A 768 -15.31 -11.39 8.19
C ASP A 768 -14.82 -12.02 9.50
N VAL A 769 -13.59 -12.51 9.50
CA VAL A 769 -12.97 -13.09 10.70
C VAL A 769 -12.67 -12.02 11.75
N VAL A 770 -12.16 -10.85 11.36
CA VAL A 770 -11.99 -9.74 12.30
C VAL A 770 -13.33 -9.30 12.90
N ILE A 771 -14.36 -9.11 12.08
CA ILE A 771 -15.70 -8.67 12.52
C ILE A 771 -16.29 -9.68 13.51
N SER A 772 -16.25 -10.98 13.18
CA SER A 772 -16.75 -12.03 14.07
C SER A 772 -16.03 -12.10 15.42
N HIS A 773 -14.73 -11.79 15.48
CA HIS A 773 -13.97 -11.72 16.74
C HIS A 773 -14.22 -10.44 17.54
N LEU A 774 -14.65 -9.37 16.87
CA LEU A 774 -15.03 -8.11 17.51
C LEU A 774 -16.52 -8.06 17.90
N ASP A 775 -17.35 -8.98 17.41
CA ASP A 775 -18.79 -9.05 17.72
C ASP A 775 -19.02 -9.34 19.21
N THR A 776 -19.58 -8.36 19.91
CA THR A 776 -19.87 -8.43 21.35
C THR A 776 -21.02 -9.36 21.70
N LYS A 777 -21.82 -9.87 20.74
CA LYS A 777 -22.84 -10.89 21.05
C LYS A 777 -22.22 -12.19 21.61
N GLN A 778 -20.92 -12.41 21.39
CA GLN A 778 -20.15 -13.51 22.01
C GLN A 778 -19.65 -13.18 23.43
N PHE A 779 -19.63 -11.91 23.82
CA PHE A 779 -19.24 -11.45 25.15
C PHE A 779 -20.49 -11.33 26.03
N GLU A 780 -20.80 -12.39 26.76
CA GLU A 780 -21.90 -12.39 27.74
C GLU A 780 -21.86 -11.16 28.66
N ALA A 781 -23.03 -10.55 28.83
CA ALA A 781 -23.46 -9.62 29.87
C ALA A 781 -22.37 -9.14 30.85
N GLY A 782 -21.80 -7.94 30.64
CA GLY A 782 -21.00 -7.36 31.72
C GLY A 782 -20.47 -5.94 31.58
N GLN A 783 -19.86 -5.52 30.47
CA GLN A 783 -18.98 -4.33 30.54
C GLN A 783 -18.98 -3.35 29.36
N HIS A 784 -19.60 -3.66 28.23
CA HIS A 784 -19.73 -2.69 27.13
C HIS A 784 -21.21 -2.37 26.91
N ALA A 785 -21.60 -1.16 27.28
CA ALA A 785 -22.96 -0.67 27.06
C ALA A 785 -23.29 -0.74 25.57
N SER A 786 -24.50 -1.21 25.23
CA SER A 786 -25.01 -1.19 23.87
C SER A 786 -24.86 0.22 23.30
N VAL A 787 -24.16 0.35 22.17
CA VAL A 787 -23.98 1.63 21.49
C VAL A 787 -25.33 2.27 21.20
N HIS A 788 -25.44 3.57 21.51
CA HIS A 788 -26.60 4.39 21.17
C HIS A 788 -26.91 4.29 19.67
N GLN A 789 -28.13 3.85 19.35
CA GLN A 789 -28.56 3.64 17.97
C GLN A 789 -29.05 4.97 17.39
N VAL A 790 -28.26 5.54 16.47
CA VAL A 790 -28.61 6.75 15.73
C VAL A 790 -29.67 6.45 14.66
N TRP A 791 -29.59 5.26 14.07
CA TRP A 791 -30.54 4.80 13.06
C TRP A 791 -31.22 3.53 13.53
N LEU A 792 -32.52 3.63 13.83
CA LEU A 792 -33.36 2.46 14.06
C LEU A 792 -33.81 1.85 12.73
N PRO A 793 -33.99 0.53 12.62
CA PRO A 793 -34.60 -0.08 11.44
C PRO A 793 -35.94 0.60 11.10
N PRO A 794 -36.24 0.87 9.81
CA PRO A 794 -37.53 1.42 9.43
C PRO A 794 -38.65 0.46 9.82
N LEU A 795 -39.83 1.01 10.13
CA LEU A 795 -40.98 0.20 10.52
C LEU A 795 -41.26 -0.87 9.47
N SER A 796 -41.44 -2.10 9.95
CA SER A 796 -41.74 -3.25 9.09
C SER A 796 -43.06 -3.05 8.35
N LYS A 797 -43.13 -3.50 7.09
CA LYS A 797 -44.39 -3.47 6.30
C LYS A 797 -45.53 -4.23 6.98
N ASN A 798 -45.21 -5.25 7.77
CA ASN A 798 -46.17 -6.02 8.56
C ASN A 798 -45.77 -5.94 10.02
N LEU A 799 -46.48 -5.12 10.79
CA LEU A 799 -46.30 -5.01 12.24
C LEU A 799 -47.40 -5.80 12.96
N PRO A 800 -47.10 -6.99 13.50
CA PRO A 800 -48.10 -7.75 14.23
C PRO A 800 -48.36 -7.13 15.62
N LEU A 801 -49.60 -7.22 16.10
CA LEU A 801 -50.00 -6.58 17.36
C LEU A 801 -49.22 -7.09 18.59
N TYR A 802 -48.71 -8.33 18.56
CA TYR A 802 -47.92 -8.85 19.69
C TYR A 802 -46.57 -8.14 19.85
N GLU A 803 -45.92 -7.71 18.76
CA GLU A 803 -44.67 -6.91 18.83
C GLU A 803 -44.92 -5.55 19.46
N VAL A 804 -46.09 -4.95 19.19
CA VAL A 804 -46.52 -3.71 19.86
C VAL A 804 -46.72 -3.95 21.36
N LEU A 805 -47.28 -5.10 21.75
CA LEU A 805 -47.47 -5.45 23.17
C LEU A 805 -46.15 -5.75 23.89
N GLU A 806 -45.17 -6.34 23.20
CA GLU A 806 -43.80 -6.49 23.71
C GLU A 806 -43.16 -5.13 23.99
N GLN A 807 -43.30 -4.17 23.07
CA GLN A 807 -42.84 -2.78 23.28
C GLN A 807 -43.57 -2.08 24.42
N CYS A 808 -44.83 -2.44 24.68
CA CYS A 808 -45.59 -1.99 25.85
C CYS A 808 -45.22 -2.74 27.14
N GLN A 809 -44.25 -3.66 27.10
CA GLN A 809 -43.83 -4.53 28.21
C GLN A 809 -44.97 -5.41 28.76
N ARG A 810 -45.93 -5.79 27.91
CA ARG A 810 -47.11 -6.60 28.26
C ARG A 810 -47.41 -7.73 27.25
N PRO A 811 -46.44 -8.63 26.98
CA PRO A 811 -46.67 -9.79 26.11
C PRO A 811 -47.64 -10.82 26.72
N ASP A 812 -47.98 -10.68 28.01
CA ASP A 812 -48.90 -11.54 28.76
C ASP A 812 -50.38 -11.40 28.34
N LEU A 813 -50.74 -10.34 27.62
CA LEU A 813 -52.12 -10.05 27.23
C LEU A 813 -52.57 -10.96 26.07
N VAL A 814 -53.22 -12.07 26.42
CA VAL A 814 -53.70 -13.09 25.45
C VAL A 814 -55.20 -13.02 25.15
N GLY A 815 -55.97 -12.13 25.80
CA GLY A 815 -57.41 -11.96 25.54
C GLY A 815 -58.30 -13.12 25.98
N CYS A 816 -57.82 -13.98 26.87
CA CYS A 816 -58.61 -15.06 27.49
C CYS A 816 -58.87 -14.84 28.99
N SER A 817 -58.20 -13.85 29.59
CA SER A 817 -58.37 -13.43 30.98
C SER A 817 -58.15 -11.93 31.07
N TRP A 818 -59.03 -11.24 31.79
CA TRP A 818 -58.97 -9.78 31.94
C TRP A 818 -58.80 -9.41 33.41
N SER A 819 -57.89 -8.46 33.67
CA SER A 819 -57.79 -7.82 34.98
C SER A 819 -58.97 -6.90 35.21
N ARG A 820 -59.41 -6.75 36.48
CA ARG A 820 -60.47 -5.79 36.85
C ARG A 820 -60.09 -4.34 36.52
N THR A 821 -58.81 -4.03 36.59
CA THR A 821 -58.24 -2.74 36.17
C THR A 821 -57.57 -2.91 34.82
N PRO A 822 -57.97 -2.14 33.78
CA PRO A 822 -57.33 -2.19 32.48
C PRO A 822 -55.81 -1.93 32.57
N PRO A 823 -54.98 -2.65 31.79
CA PRO A 823 -53.53 -2.66 31.93
C PRO A 823 -52.86 -1.31 31.60
N PHE A 824 -53.47 -0.50 30.75
CA PHE A 824 -52.90 0.77 30.25
C PHE A 824 -53.72 2.00 30.65
N GLY A 825 -54.68 1.85 31.56
CA GLY A 825 -55.67 2.87 31.89
C GLY A 825 -57.00 2.69 31.15
N PRO A 826 -58.04 3.47 31.52
CA PRO A 826 -59.38 3.29 30.99
C PRO A 826 -59.41 3.62 29.50
N LEU A 827 -59.86 2.67 28.66
CA LEU A 827 -60.03 2.83 27.21
C LEU A 827 -58.79 3.33 26.44
N ARG A 828 -57.59 3.07 26.98
CA ARG A 828 -56.32 3.35 26.30
C ARG A 828 -55.80 2.09 25.64
N LEU A 829 -55.47 2.17 24.35
CA LEU A 829 -55.18 1.02 23.50
C LEU A 829 -53.86 1.21 22.73
N PRO A 830 -52.98 0.20 22.70
CA PRO A 830 -51.88 0.15 21.76
C PRO A 830 -52.35 -0.44 20.43
N LEU A 831 -51.98 0.18 19.30
CA LEU A 831 -52.40 -0.29 17.96
C LEU A 831 -51.27 -0.41 16.93
N GLY A 832 -50.14 0.24 17.16
CA GLY A 832 -49.03 0.27 16.22
C GLY A 832 -47.81 0.91 16.85
N LEU A 833 -46.86 1.34 16.02
CA LEU A 833 -45.67 2.09 16.43
C LEU A 833 -45.64 3.43 15.69
N VAL A 834 -45.21 4.48 16.38
CA VAL A 834 -44.90 5.80 15.82
C VAL A 834 -43.39 5.86 15.62
N ASP A 835 -42.95 6.16 14.40
CA ASP A 835 -41.54 6.34 14.07
C ASP A 835 -41.15 7.81 14.26
N LEU A 836 -40.23 8.07 15.20
CA LEU A 836 -39.78 9.40 15.58
C LEU A 836 -38.28 9.54 15.29
N PRO A 837 -37.87 9.64 14.00
CA PRO A 837 -36.45 9.61 13.61
C PRO A 837 -35.64 10.76 14.21
N LEU A 838 -36.22 11.96 14.35
CA LEU A 838 -35.55 13.10 15.01
C LEU A 838 -35.22 12.84 16.49
N LEU A 839 -36.05 12.02 17.16
CA LEU A 839 -35.83 11.60 18.54
C LEU A 839 -35.08 10.26 18.62
N GLN A 840 -34.81 9.63 17.48
CA GLN A 840 -34.17 8.32 17.37
C GLN A 840 -34.92 7.25 18.17
N ALA A 841 -36.26 7.30 18.13
CA ALA A 841 -37.14 6.45 18.92
C ALA A 841 -38.28 5.88 18.07
N GLN A 842 -38.75 4.70 18.46
CA GLN A 842 -40.00 4.10 17.99
C GLN A 842 -40.86 3.79 19.21
N GLU A 843 -42.03 4.40 19.29
CA GLU A 843 -42.89 4.32 20.48
C GLU A 843 -44.25 3.71 20.14
N PRO A 844 -44.90 2.98 21.06
CA PRO A 844 -46.27 2.50 20.85
C PRO A 844 -47.22 3.65 20.51
N MET A 845 -47.98 3.48 19.42
CA MET A 845 -49.08 4.35 19.06
C MET A 845 -50.28 4.06 19.96
N TRP A 846 -50.63 5.06 20.77
CA TRP A 846 -51.75 5.00 21.70
C TRP A 846 -52.98 5.68 21.15
N LEU A 847 -54.14 5.02 21.23
CA LEU A 847 -55.43 5.70 21.18
C LEU A 847 -56.04 5.77 22.57
N ASP A 848 -56.62 6.93 22.88
CA ASP A 848 -57.25 7.18 24.17
C ASP A 848 -58.70 7.61 23.96
N PHE A 849 -59.63 6.71 24.25
CA PHE A 849 -61.07 6.98 24.16
C PHE A 849 -61.67 7.48 25.48
N SER A 850 -60.86 7.72 26.52
CA SER A 850 -61.36 8.07 27.85
C SER A 850 -61.86 9.51 27.98
N GLY A 851 -61.34 10.43 27.17
CA GLY A 851 -61.58 11.88 27.24
C GLY A 851 -62.47 12.45 26.12
N SER A 852 -62.35 13.76 25.88
CA SER A 852 -63.12 14.51 24.85
C SER A 852 -62.85 14.03 23.41
N GLY A 853 -61.79 13.24 23.20
CA GLY A 853 -61.45 12.60 21.95
C GLY A 853 -62.12 11.25 21.69
N GLY A 854 -63.11 10.82 22.49
CA GLY A 854 -63.67 9.45 22.42
C GLY A 854 -64.39 9.04 21.12
N HIS A 855 -64.34 9.82 20.05
CA HIS A 855 -64.80 9.44 18.72
C HIS A 855 -63.62 9.43 17.76
N LEU A 856 -63.61 8.48 16.82
CA LEU A 856 -62.53 8.30 15.86
C LEU A 856 -63.04 8.40 14.41
N ALA A 857 -62.36 9.21 13.61
CA ALA A 857 -62.48 9.18 12.14
C ALA A 857 -61.19 8.61 11.54
N LEU A 858 -61.34 7.55 10.76
CA LEU A 858 -60.28 6.89 10.00
C LEU A 858 -60.50 7.14 8.50
N VAL A 859 -59.60 7.84 7.85
CA VAL A 859 -59.73 8.19 6.43
C VAL A 859 -58.55 7.66 5.64
N GLY A 860 -58.78 7.09 4.46
CA GLY A 860 -57.71 6.53 3.63
C GLY A 860 -58.23 6.04 2.28
N ALA A 861 -57.42 6.05 1.24
CA ALA A 861 -57.83 5.55 -0.09
C ALA A 861 -58.21 4.05 -0.06
N PRO A 862 -58.86 3.50 -1.10
CA PRO A 862 -59.11 2.06 -1.19
C PRO A 862 -57.81 1.24 -1.01
N GLN A 863 -57.89 0.09 -0.32
CA GLN A 863 -56.77 -0.83 -0.06
C GLN A 863 -55.59 -0.27 0.75
N THR A 864 -55.79 0.83 1.49
CA THR A 864 -54.74 1.44 2.34
C THR A 864 -54.66 0.88 3.75
N GLY A 865 -55.51 -0.09 4.11
CA GLY A 865 -55.48 -0.75 5.42
C GLY A 865 -56.60 -0.36 6.40
N LYS A 866 -57.59 0.45 5.99
CA LYS A 866 -58.71 0.88 6.88
C LYS A 866 -59.38 -0.28 7.64
N SER A 867 -59.88 -1.28 6.92
CA SER A 867 -60.55 -2.42 7.55
C SER A 867 -59.59 -3.26 8.41
N THR A 868 -58.32 -3.35 8.03
CA THR A 868 -57.27 -3.99 8.87
C THR A 868 -57.07 -3.23 10.17
N PHE A 869 -56.98 -1.89 10.10
CA PHE A 869 -56.89 -1.04 11.28
C PHE A 869 -58.09 -1.24 12.21
N LEU A 870 -59.31 -1.28 11.67
CA LEU A 870 -60.51 -1.56 12.46
C LEU A 870 -60.41 -2.93 13.15
N ARG A 871 -59.93 -3.97 12.47
CA ARG A 871 -59.70 -5.29 13.09
C ARG A 871 -58.68 -5.22 14.22
N THR A 872 -57.58 -4.49 14.03
CA THR A 872 -56.56 -4.29 15.05
C THR A 872 -57.14 -3.54 16.25
N LEU A 873 -57.97 -2.52 16.02
CA LEU A 873 -58.69 -1.78 17.06
C LEU A 873 -59.59 -2.69 17.89
N LEU A 874 -60.47 -3.46 17.23
CA LEU A 874 -61.35 -4.41 17.92
C LEU A 874 -60.54 -5.45 18.72
N THR A 875 -59.48 -5.99 18.12
CA THR A 875 -58.61 -6.97 18.77
C THR A 875 -57.91 -6.36 19.99
N SER A 876 -57.40 -5.13 19.88
CA SER A 876 -56.73 -4.43 20.99
C SER A 876 -57.69 -4.22 22.16
N PHE A 877 -58.96 -3.86 21.91
CA PHE A 877 -60.00 -3.86 22.96
C PHE A 877 -60.16 -5.24 23.60
N MET A 878 -60.25 -6.31 22.80
CA MET A 878 -60.42 -7.67 23.31
C MET A 878 -59.21 -8.15 24.14
N LEU A 879 -58.01 -7.65 23.87
CA LEU A 879 -56.81 -7.98 24.63
C LEU A 879 -56.69 -7.20 25.94
N THR A 880 -57.24 -5.98 26.00
CA THR A 880 -56.98 -5.03 27.08
C THR A 880 -58.16 -4.83 28.03
N HIS A 881 -59.40 -5.05 27.58
CA HIS A 881 -60.62 -4.75 28.35
C HIS A 881 -61.54 -5.96 28.43
N ALA A 882 -62.27 -6.11 29.53
CA ALA A 882 -63.25 -7.19 29.69
C ALA A 882 -64.51 -6.95 28.83
N PRO A 883 -65.23 -8.01 28.39
CA PRO A 883 -66.49 -7.88 27.64
C PRO A 883 -67.60 -7.12 28.40
N THR A 884 -67.51 -7.08 29.74
CA THR A 884 -68.43 -6.33 30.61
C THR A 884 -68.15 -4.83 30.61
N ASP A 885 -66.93 -4.43 30.24
CA ASP A 885 -66.47 -3.05 30.27
C ASP A 885 -66.52 -2.40 28.90
N VAL A 886 -66.38 -3.18 27.82
CA VAL A 886 -66.44 -2.69 26.43
C VAL A 886 -67.33 -3.58 25.57
N GLN A 887 -68.27 -2.96 24.85
CA GLN A 887 -69.11 -3.63 23.86
C GLN A 887 -68.95 -3.01 22.47
N LEU A 888 -68.92 -3.86 21.45
CA LEU A 888 -68.59 -3.51 20.07
C LEU A 888 -69.76 -3.83 19.14
N TYR A 889 -70.24 -2.83 18.38
CA TYR A 889 -71.31 -2.94 17.40
C TYR A 889 -70.78 -2.52 16.03
N CYS A 890 -70.68 -3.46 15.10
CA CYS A 890 -70.01 -3.21 13.83
C CYS A 890 -71.01 -3.18 12.66
N ILE A 891 -70.91 -2.16 11.81
CA ILE A 891 -71.58 -2.05 10.52
C ILE A 891 -70.48 -2.13 9.45
N ASP A 892 -70.33 -3.30 8.82
CA ASP A 892 -69.27 -3.60 7.85
C ASP A 892 -69.81 -3.45 6.42
N LEU A 893 -69.50 -2.32 5.79
CA LEU A 893 -69.78 -2.05 4.38
C LEU A 893 -68.49 -1.94 3.54
N GLY A 894 -67.34 -2.29 4.13
CA GLY A 894 -66.01 -2.09 3.56
C GLY A 894 -65.32 -3.34 3.02
N GLY A 895 -65.89 -4.53 3.23
CA GLY A 895 -65.35 -5.78 2.66
C GLY A 895 -65.70 -7.06 3.40
N GLY A 896 -66.48 -7.01 4.48
CA GLY A 896 -66.90 -8.20 5.23
C GLY A 896 -65.83 -8.76 6.18
N LEU A 897 -64.73 -8.02 6.38
CA LEU A 897 -63.58 -8.44 7.17
C LEU A 897 -63.83 -8.42 8.69
N LEU A 898 -64.84 -7.70 9.17
CA LEU A 898 -65.18 -7.62 10.60
C LEU A 898 -66.06 -8.80 11.05
N ARG A 899 -66.65 -9.57 10.12
CA ARG A 899 -67.50 -10.74 10.45
C ARG A 899 -66.80 -11.81 11.25
N VAL A 900 -65.47 -11.88 11.17
CA VAL A 900 -64.66 -12.82 11.95
C VAL A 900 -64.86 -12.67 13.47
N PHE A 901 -65.25 -11.48 13.93
CA PHE A 901 -65.47 -11.20 15.34
C PHE A 901 -66.91 -11.42 15.82
N GLU A 902 -67.82 -11.91 14.98
CA GLU A 902 -69.24 -12.09 15.36
C GLU A 902 -69.42 -13.04 16.55
N ALA A 903 -68.49 -13.99 16.75
CA ALA A 903 -68.49 -14.90 17.89
C ALA A 903 -67.74 -14.37 19.12
N ALA A 904 -67.10 -13.20 19.04
CA ALA A 904 -66.31 -12.65 20.15
C ALA A 904 -67.23 -12.13 21.26
N PRO A 905 -66.91 -12.34 22.55
CA PRO A 905 -67.78 -11.98 23.67
C PRO A 905 -68.01 -10.47 23.79
N HIS A 906 -67.08 -9.65 23.29
CA HIS A 906 -67.22 -8.19 23.25
C HIS A 906 -68.16 -7.69 22.15
N VAL A 907 -68.43 -8.50 21.12
CA VAL A 907 -69.17 -8.06 19.93
C VAL A 907 -70.64 -8.41 20.05
N GLY A 908 -71.50 -7.40 20.05
CA GLY A 908 -72.95 -7.60 20.12
C GLY A 908 -73.55 -8.02 18.77
N VAL A 909 -73.08 -7.41 17.67
CA VAL A 909 -73.52 -7.74 16.31
C VAL A 909 -72.54 -7.19 15.28
N VAL A 910 -72.41 -7.92 14.15
CA VAL A 910 -71.79 -7.43 12.92
C VAL A 910 -72.86 -7.42 11.82
N CYS A 911 -73.17 -6.25 11.27
CA CYS A 911 -74.17 -6.09 10.21
C CYS A 911 -73.48 -5.81 8.88
N GLY A 912 -73.94 -6.45 7.79
CA GLY A 912 -73.49 -6.13 6.44
C GLY A 912 -74.52 -5.32 5.65
N LYS A 913 -74.19 -5.03 4.38
CA LYS A 913 -75.10 -4.33 3.45
C LYS A 913 -76.49 -4.99 3.30
N ALA A 914 -76.55 -6.32 3.39
CA ALA A 914 -77.80 -7.08 3.26
C ALA A 914 -78.72 -6.97 4.50
N ASP A 915 -78.18 -6.64 5.67
CA ASP A 915 -78.89 -6.69 6.95
C ASP A 915 -79.59 -5.35 7.30
N ARG A 916 -80.40 -4.80 6.38
CA ARG A 916 -80.98 -3.45 6.53
C ARG A 916 -81.74 -3.22 7.83
N ASP A 917 -82.56 -4.18 8.24
CA ASP A 917 -83.33 -4.08 9.48
C ASP A 917 -82.44 -4.17 10.73
N LYS A 918 -81.36 -4.96 10.68
CA LYS A 918 -80.40 -5.05 11.79
C LYS A 918 -79.64 -3.74 11.95
N VAL A 919 -79.19 -3.11 10.85
CA VAL A 919 -78.50 -1.80 10.89
C VAL A 919 -79.38 -0.75 11.57
N ARG A 920 -80.65 -0.63 11.15
CA ARG A 920 -81.61 0.29 11.79
C ARG A 920 -81.82 -0.01 13.27
N ARG A 921 -81.87 -1.30 13.64
CA ARG A 921 -81.99 -1.74 15.03
C ARG A 921 -80.75 -1.40 15.87
N VAL A 922 -79.55 -1.51 15.32
CA VAL A 922 -78.29 -1.12 15.99
C VAL A 922 -78.29 0.37 16.32
N ILE A 923 -78.59 1.24 15.34
CA ILE A 923 -78.65 2.69 15.57
C ILE A 923 -79.69 3.04 16.63
N ARG A 924 -80.87 2.42 16.57
CA ARG A 924 -81.91 2.59 17.60
C ARG A 924 -81.45 2.13 18.98
N GLN A 925 -80.71 1.03 19.05
CA GLN A 925 -80.16 0.51 20.31
C GLN A 925 -79.13 1.48 20.91
N MET A 926 -78.27 2.10 20.09
CA MET A 926 -77.30 3.10 20.57
C MET A 926 -78.02 4.31 21.20
N ARG A 927 -79.05 4.83 20.53
CA ARG A 927 -79.89 5.92 21.06
C ARG A 927 -80.56 5.52 22.38
N LYS A 928 -81.14 4.32 22.43
CA LYS A 928 -81.77 3.81 23.65
C LYS A 928 -80.78 3.71 24.81
N ILE A 929 -79.54 3.28 24.58
CA ILE A 929 -78.51 3.23 25.62
C ILE A 929 -78.20 4.64 26.15
N ILE A 930 -78.13 5.65 25.28
CA ILE A 930 -77.95 7.05 25.67
C ILE A 930 -79.12 7.52 26.56
N GLU A 931 -80.36 7.30 26.12
CA GLU A 931 -81.58 7.68 26.85
C GLU A 931 -81.68 6.98 28.22
N ASP A 932 -81.44 5.67 28.26
CA ASP A 932 -81.47 4.87 29.49
C ASP A 932 -80.39 5.34 30.49
N ARG A 933 -79.20 5.73 29.99
CA ARG A 933 -78.11 6.24 30.81
C ARG A 933 -78.33 7.66 31.32
N GLU A 934 -78.98 8.52 30.56
CA GLU A 934 -79.36 9.84 31.04
C GLU A 934 -80.25 9.74 32.29
N PHE A 935 -81.23 8.83 32.27
CA PHE A 935 -82.06 8.56 33.43
C PHE A 935 -81.24 7.94 34.58
N LEU A 936 -80.43 6.92 34.29
CA LEU A 936 -79.64 6.19 35.28
C LEU A 936 -78.63 7.08 36.00
N PHE A 937 -77.93 7.94 35.26
CA PHE A 937 -76.93 8.85 35.83
C PHE A 937 -77.58 9.86 36.77
N ARG A 938 -78.76 10.35 36.42
CA ARG A 938 -79.57 11.24 37.27
C ARG A 938 -80.04 10.53 38.54
N GLU A 939 -80.51 9.29 38.43
CA GLU A 939 -81.02 8.50 39.56
C GLU A 939 -79.91 8.12 40.55
N HIS A 940 -78.75 7.70 40.05
CA HIS A 940 -77.63 7.19 40.87
C HIS A 940 -76.60 8.25 41.26
N GLY A 941 -76.85 9.53 40.94
CA GLY A 941 -75.96 10.64 41.22
C GLY A 941 -74.58 10.48 40.56
N ILE A 942 -74.57 10.07 39.30
CA ILE A 942 -73.37 9.90 38.48
C ILE A 942 -73.23 11.14 37.61
N ASP A 943 -72.17 11.91 37.85
CA ASP A 943 -71.91 13.19 37.19
C ASP A 943 -71.19 13.05 35.84
N SER A 944 -70.53 11.92 35.60
CA SER A 944 -69.73 11.68 34.40
C SER A 944 -69.51 10.19 34.12
N MET A 945 -69.16 9.88 32.87
CA MET A 945 -68.80 8.52 32.48
C MET A 945 -67.54 8.01 33.19
N SER A 946 -66.60 8.88 33.59
CA SER A 946 -65.44 8.48 34.39
C SER A 946 -65.85 7.99 35.77
N THR A 947 -66.79 8.68 36.44
CA THR A 947 -67.39 8.23 37.71
C THR A 947 -68.11 6.89 37.54
N PHE A 948 -68.86 6.72 36.44
CA PHE A 948 -69.52 5.45 36.12
C PHE A 948 -68.52 4.29 35.99
N ARG A 949 -67.44 4.48 35.21
CA ARG A 949 -66.36 3.48 35.03
C ARG A 949 -65.69 3.13 36.37
N ALA A 950 -65.37 4.14 37.18
CA ALA A 950 -64.73 3.94 38.48
C ALA A 950 -65.60 3.14 39.45
N ARG A 951 -66.91 3.44 39.53
CA ARG A 951 -67.86 2.66 40.35
C ARG A 951 -67.99 1.22 39.88
N ARG A 952 -68.03 0.98 38.56
CA ARG A 952 -68.02 -0.40 38.01
C ARG A 952 -66.75 -1.17 38.35
N GLN A 953 -65.58 -0.52 38.27
CA GLN A 953 -64.30 -1.13 38.65
C GLN A 953 -64.24 -1.47 40.15
N ALA A 954 -64.88 -0.67 41.00
CA ALA A 954 -65.06 -0.96 42.43
C ALA A 954 -66.03 -2.14 42.71
N GLY A 955 -66.71 -2.65 41.68
CA GLY A 955 -67.68 -3.74 41.77
C GLY A 955 -69.11 -3.29 42.05
N GLU A 956 -69.38 -1.99 42.00
CA GLU A 956 -70.74 -1.44 42.07
C GLU A 956 -71.39 -1.48 40.68
N LEU A 957 -72.73 -1.38 40.61
CA LEU A 957 -73.47 -1.24 39.34
C LEU A 957 -73.25 -2.41 38.33
N GLN A 958 -72.86 -3.60 38.80
CA GLN A 958 -72.64 -4.79 37.95
C GLN A 958 -73.92 -5.29 37.26
N GLU A 959 -75.10 -4.97 37.81
CA GLU A 959 -76.40 -5.33 37.23
C GLU A 959 -76.69 -4.55 35.93
N ILE A 960 -75.98 -3.46 35.69
CA ILE A 960 -76.11 -2.69 34.45
C ILE A 960 -75.37 -3.44 33.32
N PRO A 961 -76.05 -3.77 32.21
CA PRO A 961 -75.49 -4.68 31.21
C PRO A 961 -74.33 -4.11 30.39
N PHE A 962 -74.29 -2.78 30.17
CA PHE A 962 -73.32 -2.15 29.27
C PHE A 962 -72.26 -1.32 30.02
N GLY A 963 -71.02 -1.40 29.54
CA GLY A 963 -69.89 -0.51 29.84
C GLY A 963 -69.72 0.54 28.73
N ASP A 964 -68.53 0.79 28.22
CA ASP A 964 -68.37 1.67 27.06
C ASP A 964 -68.78 0.96 25.76
N VAL A 965 -69.63 1.60 24.97
CA VAL A 965 -70.21 1.01 23.76
C VAL A 965 -69.64 1.69 22.52
N PHE A 966 -69.09 0.91 21.59
CA PHE A 966 -68.50 1.42 20.36
C PHE A 966 -69.33 1.03 19.15
N LEU A 967 -69.82 2.03 18.43
CA LEU A 967 -70.41 1.90 17.10
C LEU A 967 -69.33 2.07 16.03
N VAL A 968 -68.97 0.99 15.36
CA VAL A 968 -67.95 0.99 14.30
C VAL A 968 -68.61 0.90 12.95
N ILE A 969 -68.40 1.88 12.08
CA ILE A 969 -68.97 1.95 10.73
C ILE A 969 -67.84 1.94 9.71
N ASP A 970 -67.68 0.81 8.99
CA ASP A 970 -66.75 0.71 7.86
C ASP A 970 -67.44 1.20 6.58
N ASN A 971 -66.82 2.16 5.89
CA ASN A 971 -67.33 2.85 4.69
C ASN A 971 -68.57 3.72 4.95
N PHE A 972 -68.36 4.85 5.64
CA PHE A 972 -69.40 5.82 6.01
C PHE A 972 -70.13 6.44 4.80
N ALA A 973 -69.44 6.67 3.68
CA ALA A 973 -70.07 7.19 2.48
C ALA A 973 -71.17 6.25 1.96
N LEU A 974 -70.90 4.93 1.94
CA LEU A 974 -71.88 3.92 1.54
C LEU A 974 -73.00 3.77 2.57
N PHE A 975 -72.70 3.95 3.86
CA PHE A 975 -73.71 3.97 4.91
C PHE A 975 -74.75 5.08 4.68
N CYS A 976 -74.30 6.31 4.43
CA CYS A 976 -75.18 7.44 4.16
C CYS A 976 -76.04 7.21 2.90
N GLN A 977 -75.47 6.61 1.86
CA GLN A 977 -76.18 6.32 0.61
C GLN A 977 -77.25 5.24 0.74
N GLU A 978 -77.02 4.19 1.54
CA GLU A 978 -77.88 3.00 1.58
C GLU A 978 -78.97 3.06 2.66
N PHE A 979 -78.74 3.74 3.78
CA PHE A 979 -79.60 3.63 4.97
C PHE A 979 -80.34 4.91 5.36
N ASP A 980 -79.89 6.09 4.91
CA ASP A 980 -80.45 7.41 5.24
C ASP A 980 -80.54 7.66 6.76
N LEU A 981 -79.46 7.34 7.50
CA LEU A 981 -79.37 7.45 8.98
C LEU A 981 -78.25 8.41 9.45
N GLU A 982 -77.83 9.32 8.58
CA GLU A 982 -76.72 10.26 8.87
C GLU A 982 -77.07 11.20 10.05
N ALA A 983 -78.34 11.63 10.12
CA ALA A 983 -78.81 12.54 11.17
C ALA A 983 -78.74 11.89 12.56
N GLU A 984 -79.18 10.63 12.68
CA GLU A 984 -79.16 9.87 13.93
C GLU A 984 -77.73 9.59 14.40
N VAL A 985 -76.81 9.27 13.50
CA VAL A 985 -75.39 9.12 13.85
C VAL A 985 -74.81 10.46 14.32
N THR A 986 -75.23 11.58 13.71
CA THR A 986 -74.83 12.92 14.16
C THR A 986 -75.33 13.23 15.58
N GLU A 987 -76.57 12.85 15.92
CA GLU A 987 -77.12 13.00 17.27
C GLU A 987 -76.34 12.14 18.30
N ILE A 988 -75.98 10.91 17.92
CA ILE A 988 -75.16 10.02 18.75
C ILE A 988 -73.77 10.64 18.97
N ILE A 989 -73.12 11.17 17.94
CA ILE A 989 -71.80 11.82 18.07
C ILE A 989 -71.87 13.07 18.96
N ALA A 990 -72.96 13.83 18.88
CA ALA A 990 -73.10 15.06 19.65
C ALA A 990 -73.32 14.83 21.16
N SER A 991 -73.92 13.71 21.56
CA SER A 991 -74.34 13.46 22.96
C SER A 991 -73.78 12.18 23.58
N GLY A 992 -73.25 11.26 22.77
CA GLY A 992 -72.89 9.89 23.16
C GLY A 992 -71.72 9.81 24.14
N LEU A 993 -70.70 10.65 24.00
CA LEU A 993 -69.50 10.61 24.87
C LEU A 993 -69.84 10.80 26.35
N THR A 994 -70.80 11.68 26.65
CA THR A 994 -71.27 11.94 28.02
C THR A 994 -71.77 10.67 28.70
N TYR A 995 -72.31 9.74 27.91
CA TYR A 995 -72.93 8.50 28.36
C TYR A 995 -72.18 7.26 27.89
N GLY A 996 -70.89 7.38 27.50
CA GLY A 996 -70.06 6.23 27.15
C GLY A 996 -70.49 5.49 25.88
N VAL A 997 -71.06 6.21 24.91
CA VAL A 997 -71.29 5.72 23.55
C VAL A 997 -70.32 6.41 22.61
N HIS A 998 -69.49 5.61 21.96
CA HIS A 998 -68.37 6.02 21.10
C HIS A 998 -68.67 5.66 19.65
N VAL A 999 -68.25 6.50 18.71
CA VAL A 999 -68.41 6.24 17.27
C VAL A 999 -67.04 6.20 16.59
N VAL A 1000 -66.82 5.16 15.80
CA VAL A 1000 -65.64 4.98 14.95
C VAL A 1000 -66.11 4.93 13.50
N LEU A 1001 -65.73 5.92 12.70
CA LEU A 1001 -66.10 6.03 11.29
C LEU A 1001 -64.89 5.75 10.40
N ALA A 1002 -65.05 4.93 9.37
CA ALA A 1002 -64.07 4.79 8.31
C ALA A 1002 -64.60 5.35 6.98
N ALA A 1003 -63.84 6.21 6.30
CA ALA A 1003 -64.20 6.81 5.01
C ALA A 1003 -63.03 6.78 4.02
N ASN A 1004 -63.29 7.00 2.73
CA ASN A 1004 -62.22 7.00 1.74
C ASN A 1004 -61.53 8.37 1.62
N ARG A 1005 -62.27 9.44 1.86
CA ARG A 1005 -61.80 10.82 1.79
C ARG A 1005 -62.45 11.69 2.86
N TRP A 1006 -61.76 12.71 3.33
CA TRP A 1006 -62.29 13.63 4.34
C TRP A 1006 -63.59 14.33 3.94
N PRO A 1007 -63.79 14.78 2.69
CA PRO A 1007 -65.05 15.39 2.26
C PRO A 1007 -66.29 14.49 2.35
N GLU A 1008 -66.12 13.16 2.49
CA GLU A 1008 -67.23 12.22 2.70
C GLU A 1008 -67.79 12.32 4.14
N ILE A 1009 -67.03 12.89 5.08
CA ILE A 1009 -67.48 13.21 6.43
C ILE A 1009 -67.77 14.71 6.47
N ARG A 1010 -69.04 15.08 6.53
CA ARG A 1010 -69.45 16.50 6.57
C ARG A 1010 -68.81 17.23 7.75
N SER A 1011 -68.52 18.52 7.57
CA SER A 1011 -67.87 19.37 8.59
C SER A 1011 -68.51 19.28 9.97
N ARG A 1012 -69.85 19.36 10.05
CA ARG A 1012 -70.59 19.26 11.32
C ARG A 1012 -70.34 17.96 12.09
N LEU A 1013 -70.14 16.85 11.40
CA LEU A 1013 -69.77 15.56 12.02
C LEU A 1013 -68.29 15.57 12.39
N ARG A 1014 -67.44 15.94 11.44
CA ARG A 1014 -65.98 15.97 11.57
C ARG A 1014 -65.50 16.83 12.74
N ASP A 1015 -66.14 17.96 13.00
CA ASP A 1015 -65.76 18.89 14.07
C ASP A 1015 -66.09 18.35 15.48
N ASN A 1016 -67.03 17.41 15.58
CA ASN A 1016 -67.37 16.72 16.84
C ASN A 1016 -66.57 15.41 17.05
N ILE A 1017 -65.70 15.05 16.10
CA ILE A 1017 -64.83 13.88 16.20
C ILE A 1017 -63.43 14.36 16.60
N GLY A 1018 -63.06 14.06 17.84
CA GLY A 1018 -61.79 14.53 18.42
C GLY A 1018 -60.56 13.75 17.97
N MET A 1019 -60.63 12.43 17.74
CA MET A 1019 -59.51 11.66 17.20
C MET A 1019 -59.65 11.50 15.68
N ARG A 1020 -58.58 11.84 14.96
CA ARG A 1020 -58.51 11.78 13.49
C ARG A 1020 -57.26 11.02 13.08
N LEU A 1021 -57.43 9.96 12.31
CA LEU A 1021 -56.34 9.16 11.74
C LEU A 1021 -56.47 9.16 10.23
N GLU A 1022 -55.40 9.55 9.56
CA GLU A 1022 -55.32 9.63 8.10
C GLU A 1022 -54.32 8.60 7.62
N LEU A 1023 -54.80 7.58 6.91
CA LEU A 1023 -53.96 6.73 6.08
C LEU A 1023 -53.72 7.40 4.74
N ARG A 1024 -52.82 6.83 3.92
CA ARG A 1024 -52.53 7.33 2.58
C ARG A 1024 -53.80 7.69 1.79
N LEU A 1025 -53.84 8.90 1.25
CA LEU A 1025 -54.92 9.39 0.38
C LEU A 1025 -54.54 9.24 -1.11
N ASN A 1026 -55.55 9.20 -1.98
CA ASN A 1026 -55.33 9.22 -3.45
C ASN A 1026 -54.84 10.60 -3.91
N ASP A 1027 -55.43 11.67 -3.36
CA ASP A 1027 -55.01 13.03 -3.57
C ASP A 1027 -54.51 13.63 -2.24
N PRO A 1028 -53.21 13.96 -2.12
CA PRO A 1028 -52.68 14.62 -0.93
C PRO A 1028 -53.32 15.98 -0.62
N LEU A 1029 -54.00 16.62 -1.57
CA LEU A 1029 -54.74 17.87 -1.34
C LEU A 1029 -55.95 17.70 -0.42
N ASP A 1030 -56.50 16.49 -0.33
CA ASP A 1030 -57.64 16.18 0.53
C ASP A 1030 -57.24 16.02 2.02
N SER A 1031 -55.93 16.11 2.33
CA SER A 1031 -55.40 15.91 3.68
C SER A 1031 -55.77 17.01 4.66
N GLU A 1032 -56.15 16.63 5.88
CA GLU A 1032 -56.36 17.57 6.99
C GLU A 1032 -55.05 17.94 7.70
N PHE A 1033 -53.98 17.17 7.48
CA PHE A 1033 -52.65 17.38 8.07
C PHE A 1033 -51.68 18.11 7.12
N GLY A 1034 -52.14 18.39 5.90
CA GLY A 1034 -51.42 19.17 4.90
C GLY A 1034 -50.78 18.32 3.81
N LYS A 1035 -50.71 18.90 2.61
CA LYS A 1035 -50.27 18.23 1.38
C LYS A 1035 -48.91 17.52 1.51
N MET A 1036 -47.95 18.13 2.18
CA MET A 1036 -46.59 17.59 2.29
C MET A 1036 -46.55 16.32 3.16
N ALA A 1037 -47.24 16.32 4.32
CA ALA A 1037 -47.32 15.17 5.21
C ALA A 1037 -48.01 13.99 4.52
N ALA A 1038 -49.16 14.23 3.87
CA ALA A 1038 -49.87 13.17 3.15
C ALA A 1038 -49.05 12.62 1.96
N ALA A 1039 -48.28 13.47 1.26
CA ALA A 1039 -47.43 13.06 0.16
C ALA A 1039 -46.23 12.20 0.59
N ALA A 1040 -45.73 12.41 1.82
CA ALA A 1040 -44.60 11.67 2.39
C ALA A 1040 -44.93 10.22 2.77
N LEU A 1041 -46.21 9.89 2.98
CA LEU A 1041 -46.63 8.52 3.28
C LEU A 1041 -46.26 7.55 2.13
N PRO A 1042 -45.64 6.38 2.42
CA PRO A 1042 -45.14 5.46 1.41
C PRO A 1042 -46.26 4.84 0.57
N THR A 1043 -46.00 4.65 -0.73
CA THR A 1043 -46.93 3.97 -1.63
C THR A 1043 -46.80 2.45 -1.53
N GLY A 1044 -47.92 1.73 -1.58
CA GLY A 1044 -47.91 0.26 -1.56
C GLY A 1044 -47.61 -0.38 -0.20
N VAL A 1045 -47.62 0.38 0.89
CA VAL A 1045 -47.55 -0.13 2.28
C VAL A 1045 -48.89 0.14 2.97
N PRO A 1046 -49.83 -0.82 2.99
CA PRO A 1046 -51.09 -0.67 3.70
C PRO A 1046 -50.86 -0.53 5.20
N GLY A 1047 -51.57 0.39 5.86
CA GLY A 1047 -51.52 0.59 7.30
C GLY A 1047 -50.53 1.66 7.79
N GLY A 1048 -49.82 2.36 6.89
CA GLY A 1048 -49.09 3.58 7.25
C GLY A 1048 -50.05 4.71 7.59
N VAL A 1049 -49.87 5.29 8.79
CA VAL A 1049 -50.67 6.37 9.38
C VAL A 1049 -49.82 7.61 9.52
#